data_AF-A0A953ZXK7-F1
#
_entry.id   AF-A0A953ZXK7-F1
#
_cell.length_a   1.000
_cell.length_b   1.000
_cell.length_c   1.000
_cell.angle_alpha   90.00
_cell.angle_beta   90.00
_cell.angle_gamma   90.00
#
_symmetry.space_group_name_H-M   'P 1'
#
loop_
_entity.id
_entity.type
_entity.pdbx_description
1 polymer ?
#
loop_
_entity_poly.entity_id
_entity_poly.type
_entity_poly.pdbx_seq_one_letter_code
_entity_poly.pdbx_strand_id
1 'polypeptide(L)'
;MTHDKPKAVLHVDLDGAAHIYRHHGWNYPLDHDPLFETGIANLLDFLAQNELRATLFVVADQLDHPKSRALLQRAVDAGHEIASHTLTHPELRRLGRDDRRRELVDSKARLEKELGVTVRGFRAPSYQIDRETFALLAEAGYQWDSSVFPNAKFARQLEALSIEPFPHHPLLDTPLLELPLPDSPGPVPFHPSYSILLGQWYFERGLRRHRKTGAPLVMLFHLTDFANPLPGDALPRTVLDNWRAKYYTLSNLSAAEKRRRCQRMLDAVRRHYRVATTRELVAEDVRERKLVLGIATTHETSAALYRGHDCLAAISEERLDRVKFSTKYPPKLSIESVVNTAGVDPREITDVVIAGLPPGKLFKRFVANQADDTFEYHALNDYFPHANKLLYRAFAWTRSLGYRGVLGFLEEKYGIRPRLHFAPHHQCHAASAYRTAPFDDALIVTADGVGDYVSVTVASGSGGRMKLLHSIGYPHSFGQFYTACTQVLGFRANRHEGKITGLSGFGKVDPQLYDKVRSTLRGSGKGFKLDKRYYSEGIIRGWSTKALKRGEDLFETLQYRNFKAPLRRLLKGHSREDVACVFQTILEEQLVELVRPFAEQTGLRNLCLAGGVFANVKANAALFRGLGFDQVYIFPNMGDGGLSCGAALELLQAEPRPFDSVYWGPDFTEAQMEAALRAQAPAGVSFRRYDDVERVIAELLAAKKVVARFNGRMEFGPRALCNRTILYAADEPEANNWLNKRLGRTEFMPFAPVAMKEHADELFLGIQGTEHALKFMTIILDCTEFTRQKCPAIVHVDGTARPQLVTADINPSMHRILTHYHELTGVPLLVNTSYNMHEEPIVCTPEDGVRAFLDSKLDFLAMGPFVATLAGTAELPQQGTAHGARSEVEARR
;
A
#
# COMPACT_ATOMS: atom_id res chain seq x y z
N MET A 1 18.19 11.78 -3.86
CA MET A 1 17.16 12.48 -4.68
C MET A 1 17.18 12.02 -6.14
N THR A 2 17.01 10.72 -6.43
CA THR A 2 17.06 10.16 -7.81
C THR A 2 15.79 9.41 -8.21
N HIS A 3 14.81 9.23 -7.31
CA HIS A 3 13.60 8.44 -7.52
C HIS A 3 12.39 9.23 -8.05
N ASP A 4 12.47 10.57 -8.07
CA ASP A 4 11.36 11.46 -8.48
C ASP A 4 11.24 11.65 -10.02
N LYS A 5 11.99 10.86 -10.80
CA LYS A 5 12.06 10.99 -12.26
C LYS A 5 11.30 9.85 -12.96
N PRO A 6 10.30 10.14 -13.82
CA PRO A 6 9.60 9.13 -14.62
C PRO A 6 10.57 8.39 -15.54
N LYS A 7 10.15 7.22 -16.02
CA LYS A 7 11.00 6.37 -16.87
C LYS A 7 11.09 6.89 -18.29
N ALA A 8 12.27 6.76 -18.89
CA ALA A 8 12.46 6.86 -20.33
C ALA A 8 12.99 5.54 -20.87
N VAL A 9 12.47 5.07 -21.99
CA VAL A 9 12.94 3.87 -22.69
C VAL A 9 13.54 4.26 -24.03
N LEU A 10 14.53 3.49 -24.48
CA LEU A 10 15.22 3.72 -25.75
C LEU A 10 14.77 2.70 -26.78
N HIS A 11 14.09 3.19 -27.82
CA HIS A 11 13.62 2.39 -28.94
C HIS A 11 14.45 2.75 -30.18
N VAL A 12 14.83 1.75 -30.98
CA VAL A 12 15.57 1.97 -32.21
C VAL A 12 14.99 1.16 -33.36
N ASP A 13 14.58 1.84 -34.42
CA ASP A 13 14.10 1.20 -35.65
C ASP A 13 15.30 0.88 -36.55
N LEU A 14 15.47 -0.40 -36.87
CA LEU A 14 16.63 -0.92 -37.61
C LEU A 14 16.35 -1.06 -39.11
N ASP A 15 15.87 0.01 -39.71
CA ASP A 15 15.62 0.08 -41.15
C ASP A 15 16.93 0.29 -41.91
N GLY A 16 17.32 -0.74 -42.66
CA GLY A 16 18.43 -0.68 -43.61
C GLY A 16 18.14 0.22 -44.81
N ALA A 17 19.19 0.58 -45.55
CA ALA A 17 19.04 1.29 -46.81
C ALA A 17 18.18 0.52 -47.82
N ALA A 18 18.27 -0.81 -47.86
CA ALA A 18 17.45 -1.62 -48.75
C ALA A 18 15.95 -1.47 -48.48
N HIS A 19 15.54 -1.39 -47.20
CA HIS A 19 14.15 -1.21 -46.80
C HIS A 19 13.63 0.20 -47.12
N ILE A 20 14.46 1.22 -46.88
CA ILE A 20 14.15 2.61 -47.24
C ILE A 20 13.94 2.72 -48.76
N TYR A 21 14.80 2.11 -49.56
CA TYR A 21 14.67 2.11 -51.02
C TYR A 21 13.38 1.43 -51.46
N ARG A 22 13.08 0.24 -50.92
CA ARG A 22 11.85 -0.52 -51.22
C ARG A 22 10.60 0.29 -50.89
N HIS A 23 10.57 0.98 -49.75
CA HIS A 23 9.46 1.84 -49.34
C HIS A 23 9.19 2.98 -50.34
N HIS A 24 10.25 3.51 -50.97
CA HIS A 24 10.14 4.54 -52.01
C HIS A 24 9.97 3.98 -53.44
N GLY A 25 9.87 2.66 -53.60
CA GLY A 25 9.74 2.00 -54.90
C GLY A 25 11.04 1.99 -55.71
N TRP A 26 12.20 2.05 -55.05
CA TRP A 26 13.51 2.08 -55.68
C TRP A 26 14.24 0.73 -55.58
N ASN A 27 15.08 0.44 -56.57
CA ASN A 27 15.96 -0.72 -56.55
C ASN A 27 17.23 -0.40 -55.76
N TYR A 28 17.52 -1.20 -54.74
CA TYR A 28 18.73 -1.07 -53.97
C TYR A 28 19.92 -1.70 -54.72
N PRO A 29 21.01 -0.96 -54.98
CA PRO A 29 22.03 -1.38 -55.94
C PRO A 29 23.17 -2.23 -55.36
N LEU A 30 23.17 -2.51 -54.04
CA LEU A 30 24.27 -3.20 -53.36
C LEU A 30 23.82 -4.55 -52.79
N ASP A 31 24.71 -5.55 -52.84
CA ASP A 31 24.48 -6.88 -52.24
C ASP A 31 24.62 -6.90 -50.71
N HIS A 32 24.96 -5.75 -50.11
CA HIS A 32 25.12 -5.55 -48.68
C HIS A 32 24.58 -4.17 -48.27
N ASP A 33 24.37 -3.96 -46.97
CA ASP A 33 23.77 -2.73 -46.43
C ASP A 33 24.75 -1.97 -45.53
N PRO A 34 25.57 -1.05 -46.09
CA PRO A 34 26.52 -0.24 -45.31
C PRO A 34 25.84 0.62 -44.24
N LEU A 35 24.60 1.05 -44.46
CA LEU A 35 23.85 1.84 -43.49
C LEU A 35 23.52 0.96 -42.28
N PHE A 36 23.08 -0.27 -42.52
CA PHE A 36 22.84 -1.23 -41.46
C PHE A 36 24.13 -1.61 -40.73
N GLU A 37 25.15 -2.06 -41.48
CA GLU A 37 26.43 -2.55 -40.93
C GLU A 37 27.12 -1.48 -40.06
N THR A 38 27.23 -0.25 -40.55
CA THR A 38 27.88 0.84 -39.79
C THR A 38 26.98 1.40 -38.71
N GLY A 39 25.68 1.52 -38.98
CA GLY A 39 24.71 2.07 -38.04
C GLY A 39 24.60 1.23 -36.77
N ILE A 40 24.43 -0.09 -36.90
CA ILE A 40 24.25 -0.96 -35.74
C ILE A 40 25.54 -1.06 -34.92
N ALA A 41 26.71 -1.11 -35.57
CA ALA A 41 27.99 -1.11 -34.86
C ALA A 41 28.16 0.18 -34.03
N ASN A 42 27.94 1.34 -34.65
CA ASN A 42 28.04 2.64 -33.96
C ASN A 42 26.99 2.82 -32.86
N LEU A 43 25.78 2.27 -33.04
CA LEU A 43 24.72 2.25 -32.04
C LEU A 43 25.14 1.43 -30.82
N LEU A 44 25.62 0.21 -31.04
CA LEU A 44 26.06 -0.67 -29.95
C LEU A 44 27.21 -0.04 -29.16
N ASP A 45 28.18 0.57 -29.84
CA ASP A 45 29.26 1.32 -29.18
C ASP A 45 28.73 2.48 -28.34
N PHE A 46 27.77 3.26 -28.88
CA PHE A 46 27.15 4.38 -28.17
C PHE A 46 26.37 3.92 -26.92
N LEU A 47 25.62 2.83 -27.02
CA LEU A 47 24.86 2.26 -25.90
C LEU A 47 25.80 1.69 -24.83
N ALA A 48 26.87 0.99 -25.23
CA ALA A 48 27.87 0.46 -24.33
C ALA A 48 28.60 1.58 -23.57
N GLN A 49 29.03 2.64 -24.25
CA GLN A 49 29.68 3.82 -23.64
C GLN A 49 28.81 4.51 -22.60
N ASN A 50 27.48 4.42 -22.74
CA ASN A 50 26.53 5.04 -21.83
C ASN A 50 25.94 4.06 -20.80
N GLU A 51 26.35 2.78 -20.81
CA GLU A 51 25.81 1.70 -19.97
C GLU A 51 24.29 1.52 -20.13
N LEU A 52 23.80 1.59 -21.37
CA LEU A 52 22.38 1.57 -21.68
C LEU A 52 21.94 0.29 -22.40
N ARG A 53 20.69 -0.08 -22.15
CA ARG A 53 19.96 -1.09 -22.94
C ARG A 53 18.88 -0.39 -23.75
N ALA A 54 18.56 -0.97 -24.90
CA ALA A 54 17.58 -0.45 -25.84
C ALA A 54 16.76 -1.62 -26.39
N THR A 55 15.59 -1.30 -26.93
CA THR A 55 14.78 -2.23 -27.70
C THR A 55 14.96 -1.95 -29.18
N LEU A 56 15.42 -2.96 -29.91
CA LEU A 56 15.79 -2.90 -31.32
C LEU A 56 14.67 -3.54 -32.14
N PHE A 57 13.99 -2.74 -32.97
CA PHE A 57 12.93 -3.20 -33.86
C PHE A 57 13.55 -3.68 -35.16
N VAL A 58 13.55 -5.01 -35.38
CA VAL A 58 14.26 -5.67 -36.47
C VAL A 58 13.29 -6.09 -37.57
N VAL A 59 13.59 -5.73 -38.81
CA VAL A 59 12.98 -6.35 -40.00
C VAL A 59 13.62 -7.72 -40.21
N ALA A 60 12.84 -8.79 -40.17
CA ALA A 60 13.40 -10.14 -40.01
C ALA A 60 14.14 -10.67 -41.26
N ASP A 61 13.86 -10.17 -42.47
CA ASP A 61 14.64 -10.47 -43.68
C ASP A 61 16.10 -9.98 -43.61
N GLN A 62 16.41 -9.03 -42.72
CA GLN A 62 17.79 -8.59 -42.47
C GLN A 62 18.71 -9.73 -42.00
N LEU A 63 18.14 -10.80 -41.43
CA LEU A 63 18.88 -12.01 -41.02
C LEU A 63 19.39 -12.84 -42.21
N ASP A 64 18.93 -12.59 -43.43
CA ASP A 64 19.45 -13.24 -44.64
C ASP A 64 20.92 -12.86 -44.91
N HIS A 65 21.38 -11.71 -44.40
CA HIS A 65 22.76 -11.29 -44.53
C HIS A 65 23.62 -11.75 -43.33
N PRO A 66 24.66 -12.58 -43.54
CA PRO A 66 25.46 -13.16 -42.44
C PRO A 66 26.10 -12.12 -41.50
N LYS A 67 26.55 -10.99 -42.04
CA LYS A 67 27.12 -9.90 -41.24
C LYS A 67 26.07 -9.22 -40.35
N SER A 68 24.90 -8.93 -40.90
CA SER A 68 23.78 -8.34 -40.17
C SER A 68 23.33 -9.27 -39.04
N ARG A 69 23.22 -10.58 -39.33
CA ARG A 69 22.94 -11.60 -38.31
C ARG A 69 23.98 -11.60 -37.19
N ALA A 70 25.26 -11.56 -37.51
CA ALA A 70 26.33 -11.51 -36.51
C ALA A 70 26.27 -10.25 -35.64
N LEU A 71 25.93 -9.09 -36.23
CA LEU A 71 25.78 -7.83 -35.48
C LEU A 71 24.54 -7.83 -34.58
N LEU A 72 23.43 -8.42 -35.03
CA LEU A 72 22.23 -8.63 -34.21
C LEU A 72 22.51 -9.61 -33.06
N GLN A 73 23.26 -10.69 -33.30
CA GLN A 73 23.69 -11.60 -32.24
C GLN A 73 24.55 -10.88 -31.19
N ARG A 74 25.47 -10.01 -31.62
CA ARG A 74 26.24 -9.16 -30.69
C ARG A 74 25.33 -8.26 -29.84
N ALA A 75 24.23 -7.74 -30.40
CA ALA A 75 23.25 -6.97 -29.65
C ALA A 75 22.53 -7.82 -28.58
N VAL A 76 22.18 -9.05 -28.92
CA VAL A 76 21.59 -10.03 -27.99
C VAL A 76 22.57 -10.36 -26.87
N ASP A 77 23.82 -10.69 -27.21
CA ASP A 77 24.86 -11.05 -26.24
C ASP A 77 25.18 -9.88 -25.31
N ALA A 78 25.12 -8.65 -25.84
CA ALA A 78 25.22 -7.46 -25.04
C ALA A 78 24.02 -7.28 -24.11
N GLY A 79 22.84 -7.85 -24.38
CA GLY A 79 21.65 -7.77 -23.53
C GLY A 79 20.61 -6.73 -23.96
N HIS A 80 20.62 -6.33 -25.24
CA HIS A 80 19.56 -5.51 -25.83
C HIS A 80 18.31 -6.36 -26.11
N GLU A 81 17.13 -5.74 -26.06
CA GLU A 81 15.88 -6.44 -26.40
C GLU A 81 15.67 -6.43 -27.91
N ILE A 82 15.29 -7.57 -28.49
CA ILE A 82 14.89 -7.69 -29.89
C ILE A 82 13.36 -7.67 -29.97
N ALA A 83 12.83 -6.71 -30.72
CA ALA A 83 11.41 -6.57 -31.06
C ALA A 83 11.21 -6.70 -32.58
N SER A 84 10.00 -7.03 -33.00
CA SER A 84 9.68 -7.21 -34.42
C SER A 84 9.33 -5.88 -35.09
N HIS A 85 9.86 -5.69 -36.30
CA HIS A 85 9.47 -4.64 -37.23
C HIS A 85 8.95 -5.23 -38.55
N THR A 86 8.17 -6.32 -38.47
CA THR A 86 7.66 -7.15 -39.59
C THR A 86 8.70 -8.04 -40.25
N LEU A 87 8.29 -8.83 -41.26
CA LEU A 87 9.17 -9.75 -41.97
C LEU A 87 9.93 -9.01 -43.06
N THR A 88 9.24 -8.17 -43.84
CA THR A 88 9.80 -7.52 -45.05
C THR A 88 9.61 -5.99 -45.10
N HIS A 89 9.12 -5.37 -44.02
CA HIS A 89 8.84 -3.94 -43.89
C HIS A 89 7.75 -3.39 -44.87
N PRO A 90 6.57 -4.03 -45.01
CA PRO A 90 5.50 -3.52 -45.88
C PRO A 90 4.59 -2.50 -45.16
N GLU A 91 3.74 -1.84 -45.94
CA GLU A 91 2.64 -1.03 -45.41
C GLU A 91 1.44 -1.94 -45.06
N LEU A 92 1.36 -2.37 -43.80
CA LEU A 92 0.45 -3.44 -43.33
C LEU A 92 -1.03 -3.22 -43.69
N ARG A 93 -1.49 -1.96 -43.71
CA ARG A 93 -2.88 -1.60 -44.05
C ARG A 93 -3.24 -1.84 -45.51
N ARG A 94 -2.23 -1.99 -46.39
CA ARG A 94 -2.44 -2.32 -47.81
C ARG A 94 -2.48 -3.82 -48.08
N LEU A 95 -2.15 -4.63 -47.08
CA LEU A 95 -2.15 -6.09 -47.19
C LEU A 95 -3.50 -6.67 -46.79
N GLY A 96 -3.86 -7.78 -47.44
CA GLY A 96 -4.92 -8.66 -46.98
C GLY A 96 -4.57 -9.31 -45.64
N ARG A 97 -5.58 -9.84 -44.94
CA ARG A 97 -5.44 -10.37 -43.58
C ARG A 97 -4.37 -11.48 -43.47
N ASP A 98 -4.31 -12.39 -44.43
CA ASP A 98 -3.38 -13.53 -44.39
C ASP A 98 -1.93 -13.11 -44.61
N ASP A 99 -1.68 -12.22 -45.58
CA ASP A 99 -0.34 -11.64 -45.80
C ASP A 99 0.10 -10.80 -44.60
N ARG A 100 -0.82 -10.04 -44.01
CA ARG A 100 -0.55 -9.29 -42.77
C ARG A 100 -0.20 -10.22 -41.63
N ARG A 101 -0.98 -11.30 -41.42
CA ARG A 101 -0.70 -12.31 -40.40
C ARG A 101 0.69 -12.92 -40.61
N ARG A 102 1.03 -13.26 -41.85
CA ARG A 102 2.33 -13.81 -42.22
C ARG A 102 3.47 -12.87 -41.82
N GLU A 103 3.36 -11.59 -42.17
CA GLU A 103 4.35 -10.56 -41.80
C GLU A 103 4.57 -10.44 -40.29
N LEU A 104 3.55 -10.71 -39.47
CA LEU A 104 3.63 -10.62 -38.01
C LEU A 104 4.14 -11.93 -37.36
N VAL A 105 3.58 -13.06 -37.76
CA VAL A 105 3.86 -14.39 -37.17
C VAL A 105 5.22 -14.90 -37.63
N ASP A 106 5.50 -14.89 -38.94
CA ASP A 106 6.74 -15.41 -39.49
C ASP A 106 7.93 -14.56 -39.03
N SER A 107 7.76 -13.24 -38.93
CA SER A 107 8.79 -12.34 -38.39
C SER A 107 9.17 -12.71 -36.96
N LYS A 108 8.18 -12.87 -36.08
CA LYS A 108 8.40 -13.29 -34.68
C LYS A 108 9.15 -14.62 -34.65
N ALA A 109 8.60 -15.64 -35.31
CA ALA A 109 9.16 -16.99 -35.30
C ALA A 109 10.59 -17.03 -35.84
N ARG A 110 10.88 -16.24 -36.89
CA ARG A 110 12.21 -16.15 -37.49
C ARG A 110 13.22 -15.52 -36.55
N LEU A 111 12.88 -14.38 -35.94
CA LEU A 111 13.75 -13.69 -34.97
C LEU A 111 14.04 -14.58 -33.75
N GLU A 112 13.01 -15.23 -33.20
CA GLU A 112 13.18 -16.14 -32.05
C GLU A 112 14.06 -17.35 -32.39
N LYS A 113 13.84 -17.96 -33.56
CA LYS A 113 14.60 -19.13 -34.02
C LYS A 113 16.07 -18.80 -34.30
N GLU A 114 16.35 -17.72 -35.03
CA GLU A 114 17.70 -17.43 -35.50
C GLU A 114 18.59 -16.75 -34.45
N LEU A 115 18.01 -16.00 -33.50
CA LEU A 115 18.75 -15.26 -32.48
C LEU A 115 18.63 -15.88 -31.07
N GLY A 116 17.79 -16.91 -30.88
CA GLY A 116 17.63 -17.58 -29.59
C GLY A 116 16.98 -16.71 -28.50
N VAL A 117 16.16 -15.74 -28.90
CA VAL A 117 15.49 -14.78 -28.01
C VAL A 117 13.99 -15.02 -27.94
N THR A 118 13.31 -14.34 -27.02
CA THR A 118 11.84 -14.24 -27.03
C THR A 118 11.45 -12.84 -27.47
N VAL A 119 10.69 -12.74 -28.57
CA VAL A 119 10.24 -11.46 -29.13
C VAL A 119 8.92 -11.07 -28.48
N ARG A 120 8.91 -9.97 -27.73
CA ARG A 120 7.73 -9.50 -26.97
C ARG A 120 7.06 -8.29 -27.58
N GLY A 121 7.87 -7.39 -28.13
CA GLY A 121 7.44 -6.12 -28.68
C GLY A 121 7.25 -6.14 -30.20
N PHE A 122 6.39 -5.24 -30.66
CA PHE A 122 6.19 -4.95 -32.07
C PHE A 122 6.20 -3.44 -32.33
N ARG A 123 6.57 -3.05 -33.55
CA ARG A 123 6.27 -1.74 -34.11
C ARG A 123 5.93 -1.87 -35.59
N ALA A 124 4.90 -1.16 -36.03
CA ALA A 124 4.46 -1.10 -37.41
C ALA A 124 5.35 -0.13 -38.23
N PRO A 125 5.76 -0.54 -39.44
CA PRO A 125 6.36 0.37 -40.41
C PRO A 125 5.50 1.62 -40.62
N SER A 126 6.15 2.79 -40.66
CA SER A 126 5.48 4.09 -40.84
C SER A 126 4.37 4.44 -39.83
N TYR A 127 4.31 3.74 -38.68
CA TYR A 127 3.27 3.90 -37.64
C TYR A 127 1.84 3.63 -38.13
N GLN A 128 1.71 2.89 -39.23
CA GLN A 128 0.40 2.56 -39.78
C GLN A 128 -0.16 1.30 -39.14
N ILE A 129 -1.14 1.47 -38.25
CA ILE A 129 -1.77 0.40 -37.50
C ILE A 129 -3.29 0.58 -37.43
N ASP A 130 -4.03 -0.52 -37.33
CA ASP A 130 -5.50 -0.54 -37.20
C ASP A 130 -5.95 -1.62 -36.20
N ARG A 131 -7.25 -1.67 -35.90
CA ARG A 131 -7.82 -2.63 -34.94
C ARG A 131 -7.54 -4.08 -35.31
N GLU A 132 -7.59 -4.41 -36.60
CA GLU A 132 -7.33 -5.77 -37.10
C GLU A 132 -5.87 -6.17 -36.87
N THR A 133 -4.92 -5.24 -37.09
CA THR A 133 -3.50 -5.47 -36.84
C THR A 133 -3.24 -5.72 -35.36
N PHE A 134 -3.84 -4.96 -34.44
CA PHE A 134 -3.71 -5.21 -33.00
C PHE A 134 -4.23 -6.60 -32.59
N ALA A 135 -5.37 -7.01 -33.15
CA ALA A 135 -5.92 -8.34 -32.88
C ALA A 135 -4.96 -9.45 -33.36
N LEU A 136 -4.36 -9.30 -34.55
CA LEU A 136 -3.38 -10.24 -35.08
C LEU A 136 -2.07 -10.26 -34.25
N LEU A 137 -1.62 -9.13 -33.71
CA LEU A 137 -0.47 -9.07 -32.81
C LEU A 137 -0.73 -9.83 -31.51
N ALA A 138 -1.90 -9.63 -30.90
CA ALA A 138 -2.31 -10.38 -29.71
C ALA A 138 -2.39 -11.88 -30.01
N GLU A 139 -2.96 -12.26 -31.16
CA GLU A 139 -3.06 -13.66 -31.61
C GLU A 139 -1.67 -14.29 -31.84
N ALA A 140 -0.73 -13.52 -32.40
CA ALA A 140 0.66 -13.95 -32.61
C ALA A 140 1.49 -13.97 -31.30
N GLY A 141 0.90 -13.60 -30.16
CA GLY A 141 1.54 -13.68 -28.85
C GLY A 141 2.54 -12.55 -28.58
N TYR A 142 2.38 -11.38 -29.22
CA TYR A 142 3.07 -10.15 -28.79
C TYR A 142 2.48 -9.66 -27.46
N GLN A 143 3.32 -9.04 -26.63
CA GLN A 143 2.93 -8.55 -25.30
C GLN A 143 2.69 -7.04 -25.29
N TRP A 144 3.37 -6.32 -26.17
CA TRP A 144 3.22 -4.87 -26.30
C TRP A 144 3.52 -4.41 -27.72
N ASP A 145 2.93 -3.28 -28.10
CA ASP A 145 3.16 -2.54 -29.33
C ASP A 145 3.70 -1.13 -29.03
N SER A 146 4.39 -0.53 -29.99
CA SER A 146 4.88 0.85 -29.93
C SER A 146 4.69 1.55 -31.28
N SER A 147 3.49 1.43 -31.85
CA SER A 147 3.15 1.97 -33.17
C SER A 147 2.28 3.22 -33.12
N VAL A 148 1.70 3.56 -31.97
CA VAL A 148 0.80 4.70 -31.85
C VAL A 148 1.61 6.00 -31.75
N PHE A 149 1.43 6.88 -32.74
CA PHE A 149 2.04 8.20 -32.75
C PHE A 149 0.97 9.31 -32.63
N PRO A 150 0.69 9.82 -31.42
CA PRO A 150 -0.34 10.83 -31.20
C PRO A 150 0.10 12.19 -31.72
N ASN A 151 -0.19 12.49 -32.98
CA ASN A 151 0.01 13.81 -33.57
C ASN A 151 -1.05 14.09 -34.65
N ALA A 152 -1.10 15.34 -35.13
CA ALA A 152 -2.08 15.77 -36.12
C ALA A 152 -2.06 14.95 -37.43
N LYS A 153 -0.92 14.36 -37.81
CA LYS A 153 -0.81 13.50 -39.01
C LYS A 153 -1.59 12.19 -38.86
N PHE A 154 -1.68 11.65 -37.65
CA PHE A 154 -2.34 10.38 -37.35
C PHE A 154 -3.65 10.53 -36.57
N ALA A 155 -4.15 11.75 -36.36
CA ALA A 155 -5.36 12.03 -35.58
C ALA A 155 -6.60 11.22 -36.06
N ARG A 156 -6.82 11.10 -37.36
CA ARG A 156 -7.94 10.30 -37.92
C ARG A 156 -7.79 8.79 -37.65
N GLN A 157 -6.56 8.30 -37.59
CA GLN A 157 -6.28 6.90 -37.24
C GLN A 157 -6.57 6.66 -35.76
N LEU A 158 -6.18 7.58 -34.87
CA LEU A 158 -6.48 7.52 -33.44
C LEU A 158 -7.99 7.58 -33.17
N GLU A 159 -8.70 8.49 -33.86
CA GLU A 159 -10.16 8.65 -33.75
C GLU A 159 -10.89 7.35 -34.15
N ALA A 160 -10.48 6.73 -35.26
CA ALA A 160 -11.01 5.44 -35.72
C ALA A 160 -10.67 4.26 -34.77
N LEU A 161 -9.56 4.37 -34.03
CA LEU A 161 -9.16 3.39 -33.03
C LEU A 161 -9.90 3.56 -31.70
N SER A 162 -10.46 4.74 -31.42
CA SER A 162 -11.09 5.10 -30.13
C SER A 162 -10.20 4.76 -28.92
N ILE A 163 -8.89 4.92 -29.09
CA ILE A 163 -7.89 4.68 -28.04
C ILE A 163 -7.44 6.03 -27.48
N GLU A 164 -7.38 6.14 -26.16
CA GLU A 164 -6.62 7.22 -25.55
C GLU A 164 -5.13 6.87 -25.62
N PRO A 165 -4.28 7.69 -26.25
CA PRO A 165 -2.85 7.43 -26.40
C PRO A 165 -2.11 7.76 -25.09
N PHE A 166 -2.57 7.16 -23.99
CA PHE A 166 -1.82 7.08 -22.75
C PHE A 166 -1.04 5.77 -22.78
N PRO A 167 0.26 5.77 -22.46
CA PRO A 167 0.92 4.50 -22.19
C PRO A 167 0.12 3.81 -21.10
N HIS A 168 -0.03 2.49 -21.20
CA HIS A 168 -0.59 1.71 -20.10
C HIS A 168 -2.13 1.56 -20.04
N HIS A 169 -2.79 1.37 -21.19
CA HIS A 169 -4.07 0.66 -21.26
C HIS A 169 -4.00 -0.56 -22.19
N PRO A 170 -4.72 -1.67 -21.89
CA PRO A 170 -4.85 -2.75 -22.87
C PRO A 170 -5.56 -2.17 -24.09
N LEU A 171 -5.01 -2.41 -25.27
CA LEU A 171 -5.65 -1.99 -26.49
C LEU A 171 -6.84 -2.89 -26.75
N LEU A 172 -8.04 -2.30 -26.78
CA LEU A 172 -9.28 -3.02 -27.08
C LEU A 172 -9.48 -4.16 -26.07
N ASP A 173 -10.37 -5.12 -26.35
CA ASP A 173 -10.58 -6.31 -25.52
C ASP A 173 -9.40 -7.32 -25.59
N THR A 174 -8.15 -6.84 -25.72
CA THR A 174 -6.94 -7.65 -25.86
C THR A 174 -5.94 -7.40 -24.72
N PRO A 175 -5.09 -8.37 -24.37
CA PRO A 175 -4.05 -8.18 -23.36
C PRO A 175 -2.83 -7.39 -23.88
N LEU A 176 -2.84 -6.93 -25.14
CA LEU A 176 -1.74 -6.20 -25.76
C LEU A 176 -1.63 -4.79 -25.19
N LEU A 177 -0.44 -4.41 -24.75
CA LEU A 177 -0.15 -3.08 -24.22
C LEU A 177 0.32 -2.13 -25.32
N GLU A 178 -0.01 -0.84 -25.22
CA GLU A 178 0.56 0.19 -26.11
C GLU A 178 1.59 1.07 -25.39
N LEU A 179 2.70 1.32 -26.09
CA LEU A 179 3.75 2.26 -25.71
C LEU A 179 3.82 3.40 -26.75
N PRO A 180 2.94 4.42 -26.63
CA PRO A 180 2.84 5.48 -27.62
C PRO A 180 4.11 6.34 -27.65
N LEU A 181 4.42 6.83 -28.84
CA LEU A 181 5.42 7.88 -29.02
C LEU A 181 4.95 9.18 -28.36
N PRO A 182 5.87 10.08 -27.96
CA PRO A 182 5.48 11.28 -27.24
C PRO A 182 4.67 12.24 -28.13
N ASP A 183 3.61 12.82 -27.57
CA ASP A 183 2.65 13.69 -28.26
C ASP A 183 3.27 15.00 -28.77
N SER A 184 2.72 15.53 -29.87
CA SER A 184 2.93 16.91 -30.30
C SER A 184 1.62 17.59 -30.71
N PRO A 185 1.13 18.53 -29.88
CA PRO A 185 -0.01 19.38 -30.23
C PRO A 185 0.38 20.58 -31.12
N GLY A 186 1.60 20.59 -31.67
CA GLY A 186 2.10 21.63 -32.59
C GLY A 186 2.28 21.11 -34.02
N PRO A 187 2.56 21.99 -35.00
CA PRO A 187 2.72 21.59 -36.41
C PRO A 187 3.94 20.70 -36.69
N VAL A 188 4.89 20.61 -35.75
CA VAL A 188 6.09 19.76 -35.85
C VAL A 188 6.07 18.68 -34.76
N PRO A 189 6.14 17.37 -35.10
CA PRO A 189 6.10 16.29 -34.12
C PRO A 189 7.33 16.21 -33.20
N PHE A 190 7.16 16.05 -31.89
CA PHE A 190 8.27 15.90 -30.95
C PHE A 190 8.95 14.54 -31.16
N HIS A 191 10.07 14.55 -31.90
CA HIS A 191 10.80 13.37 -32.29
C HIS A 191 12.30 13.68 -32.39
N PRO A 192 13.22 12.80 -31.94
CA PRO A 192 14.66 13.02 -32.00
C PRO A 192 15.17 13.41 -33.40
N SER A 193 14.66 12.78 -34.45
CA SER A 193 15.07 13.10 -35.84
C SER A 193 14.80 14.55 -36.27
N TYR A 194 13.72 15.21 -35.80
CA TYR A 194 13.51 16.64 -36.10
C TYR A 194 14.48 17.54 -35.34
N SER A 195 14.97 17.08 -34.18
CA SER A 195 15.92 17.83 -33.35
C SER A 195 17.30 17.92 -33.98
N ILE A 196 17.62 16.99 -34.87
CA ILE A 196 18.84 17.04 -35.67
C ILE A 196 18.83 18.27 -36.61
N LEU A 197 17.65 18.75 -37.02
CA LEU A 197 17.51 19.89 -37.93
C LEU A 197 17.14 21.18 -37.21
N LEU A 198 16.24 21.10 -36.24
CA LEU A 198 15.72 22.23 -35.47
C LEU A 198 16.60 22.57 -34.24
N GLY A 199 17.60 21.74 -33.97
CA GLY A 199 18.59 21.93 -32.91
C GLY A 199 18.13 21.47 -31.52
N GLN A 200 19.06 21.57 -30.56
CA GLN A 200 18.86 21.13 -29.17
C GLN A 200 17.70 21.84 -28.48
N TRP A 201 17.49 23.13 -28.77
CA TRP A 201 16.43 23.93 -28.17
C TRP A 201 15.03 23.34 -28.43
N TYR A 202 14.80 22.85 -29.65
CA TYR A 202 13.55 22.19 -30.03
C TYR A 202 13.31 20.93 -29.18
N PHE A 203 14.33 20.08 -29.06
CA PHE A 203 14.25 18.85 -28.27
C PHE A 203 13.94 19.14 -26.80
N GLU A 204 14.65 20.09 -26.19
CA GLU A 204 14.44 20.45 -24.79
C GLU A 204 13.04 21.03 -24.53
N ARG A 205 12.52 21.83 -25.47
CA ARG A 205 11.16 22.36 -25.38
C ARG A 205 10.12 21.25 -25.45
N GLY A 206 10.28 20.31 -26.37
CA GLY A 206 9.42 19.12 -26.49
C GLY A 206 9.47 18.26 -25.23
N LEU A 207 10.68 17.99 -24.71
CA LEU A 207 10.90 17.21 -23.50
C LEU A 207 10.25 17.84 -22.26
N ARG A 208 10.41 19.16 -22.07
CA ARG A 208 9.76 19.89 -20.97
C ARG A 208 8.24 19.85 -21.06
N ARG A 209 7.69 19.85 -22.28
CA ARG A 209 6.24 19.75 -22.50
C ARG A 209 5.74 18.34 -22.20
N HIS A 210 6.39 17.31 -22.75
CA HIS A 210 6.05 15.91 -22.50
C HIS A 210 6.11 15.60 -21.00
N ARG A 211 7.09 16.14 -20.27
CA ARG A 211 7.22 15.94 -18.81
C ARG A 211 5.97 16.34 -18.02
N LYS A 212 5.18 17.30 -18.50
CA LYS A 212 3.93 17.74 -17.85
C LYS A 212 2.81 16.71 -17.91
N THR A 213 2.86 15.73 -18.81
CA THR A 213 1.85 14.67 -18.89
C THR A 213 2.04 13.60 -17.81
N GLY A 214 3.22 13.55 -17.16
CA GLY A 214 3.57 12.50 -16.21
C GLY A 214 3.92 11.15 -16.86
N ALA A 215 3.69 11.00 -18.16
CA ALA A 215 3.92 9.76 -18.89
C ALA A 215 5.41 9.40 -19.03
N PRO A 216 5.75 8.11 -19.13
CA PRO A 216 7.07 7.69 -19.57
C PRO A 216 7.41 8.26 -20.94
N LEU A 217 8.70 8.41 -21.22
CA LEU A 217 9.20 8.86 -22.51
C LEU A 217 9.66 7.66 -23.35
N VAL A 218 9.01 7.40 -24.48
CA VAL A 218 9.55 6.53 -25.52
C VAL A 218 10.47 7.36 -26.40
N MET A 219 11.78 7.26 -26.19
CA MET A 219 12.76 7.97 -27.00
C MET A 219 13.15 7.11 -28.21
N LEU A 220 12.74 7.57 -29.39
CA LEU A 220 12.95 6.84 -30.64
C LEU A 220 14.15 7.38 -31.45
N PHE A 221 15.13 6.51 -31.68
CA PHE A 221 16.18 6.72 -32.68
C PHE A 221 15.95 5.86 -33.93
N HIS A 222 16.53 6.27 -35.05
CA HIS A 222 16.61 5.45 -36.25
C HIS A 222 18.07 5.03 -36.49
N LEU A 223 18.26 3.94 -37.23
CA LEU A 223 19.60 3.47 -37.59
C LEU A 223 20.44 4.55 -38.30
N THR A 224 19.78 5.42 -39.08
CA THR A 224 20.37 6.59 -39.74
C THR A 224 21.03 7.59 -38.79
N ASP A 225 20.61 7.63 -37.52
CA ASP A 225 21.17 8.52 -36.49
C ASP A 225 22.57 8.07 -36.04
N PHE A 226 22.97 6.84 -36.37
CA PHE A 226 24.27 6.25 -36.02
C PHE A 226 25.09 5.83 -37.24
N ALA A 227 24.46 5.71 -38.42
CA ALA A 227 25.12 5.29 -39.65
C ALA A 227 26.00 6.38 -40.29
N ASN A 228 27.06 5.94 -40.97
CA ASN A 228 27.82 6.78 -41.88
C ASN A 228 26.94 7.21 -43.08
N PRO A 229 27.24 8.34 -43.73
CA PRO A 229 26.70 8.64 -45.04
C PRO A 229 26.87 7.45 -46.00
N LEU A 230 25.85 7.17 -46.80
CA LEU A 230 25.96 6.19 -47.88
C LEU A 230 27.09 6.62 -48.85
N PRO A 231 27.87 5.69 -49.41
CA PRO A 231 28.90 6.01 -50.40
C PRO A 231 28.31 6.83 -51.56
N GLY A 232 29.04 7.85 -52.02
CA GLY A 232 28.57 8.79 -53.05
C GLY A 232 28.17 8.14 -54.38
N ASP A 233 28.64 6.93 -54.64
CA ASP A 233 28.43 6.16 -55.87
C ASP A 233 27.23 5.19 -55.76
N ALA A 234 26.71 4.97 -54.54
CA ALA A 234 25.63 4.03 -54.25
C ALA A 234 24.22 4.64 -54.37
N LEU A 235 24.12 5.96 -54.66
CA LEU A 235 22.87 6.68 -54.85
C LEU A 235 22.82 7.23 -56.28
N PRO A 236 21.77 6.97 -57.08
CA PRO A 236 21.59 7.63 -58.37
C PRO A 236 21.64 9.16 -58.19
N ARG A 237 22.28 9.90 -59.11
CA ARG A 237 22.36 11.39 -59.04
C ARG A 237 20.99 12.06 -58.87
N THR A 238 19.93 11.46 -59.41
CA THR A 238 18.52 11.87 -59.25
C THR A 238 17.99 11.79 -57.82
N VAL A 239 18.59 10.98 -56.95
CA VAL A 239 18.25 10.86 -55.51
C VAL A 239 19.04 11.85 -54.66
N LEU A 240 20.29 12.14 -55.02
CA LEU A 240 21.13 13.14 -54.35
C LEU A 240 20.59 14.57 -54.52
N ASP A 241 19.87 14.87 -55.60
CA ASP A 241 19.25 16.18 -55.82
C ASP A 241 17.86 16.33 -55.18
N ASN A 242 17.28 15.23 -54.68
CA ASN A 242 16.04 15.29 -53.92
C ASN A 242 16.34 15.68 -52.46
N TRP A 243 16.09 16.94 -52.11
CA TRP A 243 16.28 17.48 -50.77
C TRP A 243 15.62 16.62 -49.67
N ARG A 244 14.52 15.91 -49.97
CA ARG A 244 13.85 15.00 -49.04
C ARG A 244 14.69 13.75 -48.73
N ALA A 245 15.40 13.18 -49.70
CA ALA A 245 16.24 12.00 -49.48
C ALA A 245 17.51 12.31 -48.68
N LYS A 246 18.13 13.48 -48.94
CA LYS A 246 19.23 14.03 -48.11
C LYS A 246 18.80 14.31 -46.67
N TYR A 247 17.57 14.76 -46.49
CA TYR A 247 16.96 15.03 -45.18
C TYR A 247 16.67 13.74 -44.40
N TYR A 248 16.08 12.72 -45.04
CA TYR A 248 15.70 11.47 -44.38
C TYR A 248 16.87 10.57 -44.00
N THR A 249 17.93 10.53 -44.81
CA THR A 249 19.12 9.69 -44.54
C THR A 249 20.21 10.40 -43.73
N LEU A 250 20.05 11.71 -43.50
CA LEU A 250 21.06 12.59 -42.88
C LEU A 250 22.46 12.41 -43.51
N SER A 251 22.50 12.18 -44.82
CA SER A 251 23.72 11.84 -45.58
C SER A 251 24.76 12.98 -45.60
N ASN A 252 24.40 14.17 -45.13
CA ASN A 252 25.30 15.33 -45.05
C ASN A 252 26.10 15.41 -43.73
N LEU A 253 25.86 14.54 -42.75
CA LEU A 253 26.54 14.55 -41.45
C LEU A 253 27.34 13.25 -41.24
N SER A 254 28.55 13.37 -40.69
CA SER A 254 29.33 12.19 -40.29
C SER A 254 28.67 11.47 -39.11
N ALA A 255 28.88 10.16 -38.99
CA ALA A 255 28.37 9.39 -37.85
C ALA A 255 28.85 9.96 -36.50
N ALA A 256 30.07 10.52 -36.45
CA ALA A 256 30.58 11.19 -35.26
C ALA A 256 29.73 12.41 -34.85
N GLU A 257 29.34 13.25 -35.82
CA GLU A 257 28.50 14.42 -35.54
C GLU A 257 27.08 14.02 -35.12
N LYS A 258 26.51 13.00 -35.77
CA LYS A 258 25.20 12.48 -35.38
C LYS A 258 25.21 11.91 -33.96
N ARG A 259 26.23 11.11 -33.60
CA ARG A 259 26.42 10.61 -32.22
C ARG A 259 26.55 11.72 -31.18
N ARG A 260 27.28 12.80 -31.48
CA ARG A 260 27.36 13.98 -30.59
C ARG A 260 25.99 14.60 -30.34
N ARG A 261 25.11 14.65 -31.35
CA ARG A 261 23.73 15.13 -31.20
C ARG A 261 22.88 14.18 -30.36
N CYS A 262 22.99 12.87 -30.60
CA CYS A 262 22.31 11.85 -29.79
C CYS A 262 22.72 11.92 -28.31
N GLN A 263 24.01 12.12 -28.02
CA GLN A 263 24.50 12.30 -26.65
C GLN A 263 23.84 13.51 -25.97
N ARG A 264 23.79 14.68 -26.62
CA ARG A 264 23.14 15.87 -26.05
C ARG A 264 21.65 15.68 -25.78
N MET A 265 20.96 14.91 -26.62
CA MET A 265 19.55 14.56 -26.39
C MET A 265 19.42 13.62 -25.19
N LEU A 266 20.26 12.58 -25.10
CA LEU A 266 20.31 11.66 -23.97
C LEU A 266 20.62 12.38 -22.64
N ASP A 267 21.57 13.31 -22.64
CA ASP A 267 21.90 14.11 -21.46
C ASP A 267 20.71 14.97 -21.02
N ALA A 268 19.96 15.54 -21.98
CA ALA A 268 18.73 16.26 -21.68
C ALA A 268 17.66 15.33 -21.06
N VAL A 269 17.49 14.11 -21.57
CA VAL A 269 16.58 13.12 -20.99
C VAL A 269 16.99 12.76 -19.56
N ARG A 270 18.27 12.44 -19.30
CA ARG A 270 18.78 12.08 -17.96
C ARG A 270 18.57 13.15 -16.89
N ARG A 271 18.46 14.42 -17.29
CA ARG A 271 18.09 15.52 -16.37
C ARG A 271 16.68 15.37 -15.82
N HIS A 272 15.73 14.85 -16.61
CA HIS A 272 14.30 14.84 -16.26
C HIS A 272 13.70 13.44 -16.07
N TYR A 273 14.36 12.40 -16.59
CA TYR A 273 13.89 11.02 -16.61
C TYR A 273 14.98 10.07 -16.10
N ARG A 274 14.54 8.92 -15.57
CA ARG A 274 15.41 7.77 -15.32
C ARG A 274 15.34 6.83 -16.53
N VAL A 275 16.46 6.56 -17.18
CA VAL A 275 16.48 5.63 -18.32
C VAL A 275 16.32 4.19 -17.81
N ALA A 276 15.35 3.47 -18.34
CA ALA A 276 15.01 2.09 -17.98
C ALA A 276 14.83 1.25 -19.26
N THR A 277 14.78 -0.07 -19.09
CA THR A 277 14.45 -0.99 -20.19
C THR A 277 12.94 -1.04 -20.43
N THR A 278 12.52 -1.33 -21.67
CA THR A 278 11.09 -1.50 -21.99
C THR A 278 10.46 -2.63 -21.20
N ARG A 279 11.20 -3.70 -20.93
CA ARG A 279 10.78 -4.79 -20.04
C ARG A 279 10.47 -4.30 -18.62
N GLU A 280 11.29 -3.42 -18.05
CA GLU A 280 11.05 -2.85 -16.72
C GLU A 280 9.83 -1.92 -16.70
N LEU A 281 9.58 -1.19 -17.78
CA LEU A 281 8.41 -0.33 -17.93
C LEU A 281 7.12 -1.16 -18.04
N VAL A 282 7.08 -2.14 -18.93
CA VAL A 282 5.93 -3.03 -19.15
C VAL A 282 5.61 -3.87 -17.90
N ALA A 283 6.64 -4.37 -17.20
CA ALA A 283 6.42 -5.15 -15.99
C ALA A 283 5.83 -4.33 -14.83
N GLU A 284 6.06 -3.02 -14.78
CA GLU A 284 5.48 -2.11 -13.79
C GLU A 284 4.01 -1.86 -14.07
N ASP A 285 3.66 -1.54 -15.31
CA ASP A 285 2.28 -1.33 -15.75
C ASP A 285 1.38 -2.55 -15.51
N VAL A 286 1.86 -3.75 -15.87
CA VAL A 286 1.13 -4.99 -15.57
C VAL A 286 0.90 -5.14 -14.06
N ARG A 287 1.83 -4.69 -13.21
CA ARG A 287 1.62 -4.70 -11.75
C ARG A 287 0.61 -3.63 -11.32
N GLU A 288 0.63 -2.43 -11.90
CA GLU A 288 -0.32 -1.36 -11.60
C GLU A 288 -1.77 -1.71 -11.97
N ARG A 289 -1.99 -2.55 -12.98
CA ARG A 289 -3.34 -3.01 -13.36
C ARG A 289 -3.83 -4.24 -12.64
N LYS A 290 -2.96 -5.00 -11.98
CA LYS A 290 -3.36 -6.22 -11.30
C LYS A 290 -4.31 -5.90 -10.15
N LEU A 291 -5.47 -6.56 -10.17
CA LEU A 291 -6.39 -6.56 -9.06
C LEU A 291 -6.04 -7.74 -8.14
N VAL A 292 -5.51 -7.41 -6.96
CA VAL A 292 -4.96 -8.37 -6.00
C VAL A 292 -5.82 -8.39 -4.73
N LEU A 293 -6.32 -9.57 -4.38
CA LEU A 293 -7.03 -9.79 -3.12
C LEU A 293 -6.06 -10.32 -2.06
N GLY A 294 -5.74 -9.50 -1.07
CA GLY A 294 -4.96 -9.88 0.10
C GLY A 294 -5.83 -10.41 1.24
N ILE A 295 -5.37 -11.48 1.91
CA ILE A 295 -6.11 -12.18 2.97
C ILE A 295 -5.23 -12.37 4.21
N ALA A 296 -5.72 -11.95 5.38
CA ALA A 296 -5.13 -12.26 6.68
C ALA A 296 -5.81 -13.49 7.31
N THR A 297 -5.01 -14.36 7.95
CA THR A 297 -5.46 -15.70 8.42
C THR A 297 -5.13 -16.02 9.88
N THR A 298 -4.89 -14.98 10.68
CA THR A 298 -4.35 -15.11 12.04
C THR A 298 -5.41 -14.73 13.08
N HIS A 299 -5.04 -14.07 14.17
CA HIS A 299 -5.93 -13.77 15.30
C HIS A 299 -6.98 -12.69 15.00
N GLU A 300 -6.83 -11.98 13.88
CA GLU A 300 -7.82 -11.07 13.32
C GLU A 300 -7.84 -11.27 11.80
N THR A 301 -8.89 -11.91 11.30
CA THR A 301 -9.02 -12.16 9.86
C THR A 301 -9.55 -10.92 9.15
N SER A 302 -9.05 -10.68 7.94
CA SER A 302 -9.38 -9.50 7.15
C SER A 302 -9.14 -9.74 5.66
N ALA A 303 -9.74 -8.89 4.83
CA ALA A 303 -9.50 -8.85 3.40
C ALA A 303 -9.16 -7.42 2.96
N ALA A 304 -8.35 -7.30 1.92
CA ALA A 304 -8.04 -6.04 1.27
C ALA A 304 -7.91 -6.24 -0.25
N LEU A 305 -8.46 -5.31 -1.03
CA LEU A 305 -8.44 -5.36 -2.49
C LEU A 305 -7.65 -4.17 -3.03
N TYR A 306 -6.61 -4.47 -3.79
CA TYR A 306 -5.69 -3.49 -4.37
C TYR A 306 -5.71 -3.54 -5.88
N ARG A 307 -5.65 -2.38 -6.53
CA ARG A 307 -5.30 -2.24 -7.95
C ARG A 307 -4.01 -1.44 -8.02
N GLY A 308 -2.91 -2.12 -8.37
CA GLY A 308 -1.60 -1.50 -8.25
C GLY A 308 -1.31 -1.06 -6.81
N HIS A 309 -0.92 0.19 -6.60
CA HIS A 309 -0.69 0.72 -5.25
C HIS A 309 -2.01 1.13 -4.54
N ASP A 310 -3.08 1.39 -5.29
CA ASP A 310 -4.30 1.97 -4.73
C ASP A 310 -5.14 0.92 -3.99
N CYS A 311 -5.38 1.15 -2.70
CA CYS A 311 -6.31 0.34 -1.90
C CYS A 311 -7.76 0.74 -2.25
N LEU A 312 -8.51 -0.17 -2.86
CA LEU A 312 -9.91 0.08 -3.23
C LEU A 312 -10.84 -0.13 -2.04
N ALA A 313 -10.59 -1.19 -1.27
CA ALA A 313 -11.35 -1.51 -0.07
C ALA A 313 -10.55 -2.44 0.87
N ALA A 314 -10.79 -2.31 2.17
CA ALA A 314 -10.23 -3.18 3.19
C ALA A 314 -11.12 -3.20 4.44
N ILE A 315 -11.30 -4.38 5.03
CA ILE A 315 -12.10 -4.54 6.25
C ILE A 315 -11.69 -5.80 7.03
N SER A 316 -11.79 -5.73 8.35
CA SER A 316 -11.64 -6.88 9.25
C SER A 316 -12.98 -7.62 9.44
N GLU A 317 -12.95 -8.94 9.51
CA GLU A 317 -14.14 -9.80 9.59
C GLU A 317 -15.00 -9.47 10.82
N GLU A 318 -14.36 -9.08 11.93
CA GLU A 318 -15.03 -8.71 13.18
C GLU A 318 -16.04 -7.56 13.01
N ARG A 319 -15.83 -6.67 12.04
CA ARG A 319 -16.76 -5.56 11.79
C ARG A 319 -18.07 -6.06 11.22
N LEU A 320 -18.04 -7.18 10.51
CA LEU A 320 -19.17 -7.72 9.76
C LEU A 320 -19.89 -8.82 10.53
N ASP A 321 -19.15 -9.74 11.16
CA ASP A 321 -19.76 -10.82 11.95
C ASP A 321 -20.03 -10.43 13.41
N ARG A 322 -19.60 -9.24 13.81
CA ARG A 322 -19.77 -8.66 15.16
C ARG A 322 -19.03 -9.44 16.26
N VAL A 323 -18.14 -10.36 15.91
CA VAL A 323 -17.30 -11.12 16.85
C VAL A 323 -15.93 -10.46 16.94
N LYS A 324 -15.67 -9.79 18.07
CA LYS A 324 -14.39 -9.10 18.29
C LYS A 324 -13.20 -10.05 18.21
N PHE A 325 -12.20 -9.69 17.39
CA PHE A 325 -11.07 -10.51 16.97
C PHE A 325 -11.49 -11.82 16.29
N SER A 326 -12.41 -11.73 15.33
CA SER A 326 -12.90 -12.89 14.58
C SER A 326 -11.76 -13.62 13.88
N THR A 327 -11.65 -14.91 14.18
CA THR A 327 -10.70 -15.84 13.57
C THR A 327 -11.35 -16.69 12.47
N LYS A 328 -12.58 -16.35 12.05
CA LYS A 328 -13.32 -17.11 11.04
C LYS A 328 -12.56 -17.14 9.73
N TYR A 329 -12.45 -18.34 9.17
CA TYR A 329 -11.65 -18.55 7.98
C TYR A 329 -12.30 -19.57 7.03
N PRO A 330 -12.43 -19.27 5.72
CA PRO A 330 -12.07 -18.01 5.05
C PRO A 330 -12.91 -16.82 5.57
N PRO A 331 -12.39 -15.57 5.52
CA PRO A 331 -13.12 -14.37 5.94
C PRO A 331 -14.14 -13.98 4.86
N LYS A 332 -15.20 -14.78 4.75
CA LYS A 332 -16.16 -14.70 3.64
C LYS A 332 -16.85 -13.34 3.59
N LEU A 333 -17.21 -12.78 4.75
CA LEU A 333 -17.89 -11.50 4.80
C LEU A 333 -16.95 -10.37 4.38
N SER A 334 -15.68 -10.42 4.81
CA SER A 334 -14.68 -9.43 4.41
C SER A 334 -14.44 -9.49 2.91
N ILE A 335 -14.30 -10.69 2.33
CA ILE A 335 -14.11 -10.87 0.88
C ILE A 335 -15.30 -10.28 0.11
N GLU A 336 -16.52 -10.60 0.51
CA GLU A 336 -17.72 -10.04 -0.12
C GLU A 336 -17.79 -8.52 0.03
N SER A 337 -17.52 -8.00 1.23
CA SER A 337 -17.54 -6.57 1.52
C SER A 337 -16.51 -5.80 0.70
N VAL A 338 -15.26 -6.28 0.57
CA VAL A 338 -14.24 -5.55 -0.20
C VAL A 338 -14.53 -5.57 -1.70
N VAL A 339 -15.06 -6.67 -2.24
CA VAL A 339 -15.46 -6.75 -3.65
C VAL A 339 -16.61 -5.78 -3.94
N ASN A 340 -17.65 -5.78 -3.10
CA ASN A 340 -18.80 -4.89 -3.25
C ASN A 340 -18.40 -3.42 -3.05
N THR A 341 -17.58 -3.11 -2.04
CA THR A 341 -17.15 -1.74 -1.74
C THR A 341 -16.25 -1.17 -2.82
N ALA A 342 -15.40 -2.01 -3.45
CA ALA A 342 -14.56 -1.59 -4.56
C ALA A 342 -15.34 -1.36 -5.86
N GLY A 343 -16.55 -1.92 -6.01
CA GLY A 343 -17.38 -1.77 -7.20
C GLY A 343 -16.76 -2.38 -8.46
N VAL A 344 -15.91 -3.40 -8.31
CA VAL A 344 -15.20 -4.06 -9.41
C VAL A 344 -15.89 -5.36 -9.82
N ASP A 345 -15.71 -5.77 -11.08
CA ASP A 345 -16.10 -7.11 -11.51
C ASP A 345 -15.20 -8.15 -10.83
N PRO A 346 -15.74 -9.12 -10.08
CA PRO A 346 -14.94 -10.17 -9.44
C PRO A 346 -14.01 -10.92 -10.40
N ARG A 347 -14.36 -11.00 -11.70
CA ARG A 347 -13.56 -11.64 -12.75
C ARG A 347 -12.24 -10.92 -13.04
N GLU A 348 -12.11 -9.65 -12.67
CA GLU A 348 -10.86 -8.90 -12.75
C GLU A 348 -9.84 -9.33 -11.71
N ILE A 349 -10.27 -10.03 -10.64
CA ILE A 349 -9.37 -10.49 -9.58
C ILE A 349 -8.51 -11.64 -10.14
N THR A 350 -7.27 -11.33 -10.52
CA THR A 350 -6.36 -12.31 -11.12
C THR A 350 -5.52 -13.07 -10.11
N ASP A 351 -5.27 -12.46 -8.95
CA ASP A 351 -4.35 -12.96 -7.95
C ASP A 351 -4.93 -12.81 -6.53
N VAL A 352 -4.75 -13.85 -5.72
CA VAL A 352 -5.05 -13.88 -4.28
C VAL A 352 -3.75 -14.12 -3.55
N VAL A 353 -3.48 -13.37 -2.48
CA VAL A 353 -2.30 -13.56 -1.64
C VAL A 353 -2.69 -13.74 -0.19
N ILE A 354 -2.21 -14.82 0.41
CA ILE A 354 -2.44 -15.15 1.81
C ILE A 354 -1.22 -14.70 2.64
N ALA A 355 -1.46 -13.94 3.70
CA ALA A 355 -0.45 -13.62 4.69
C ALA A 355 -0.08 -14.87 5.51
N GLY A 356 1.19 -15.25 5.45
CA GLY A 356 1.78 -16.41 6.08
C GLY A 356 2.59 -17.27 5.11
N LEU A 357 3.37 -18.20 5.65
CA LEU A 357 4.10 -19.18 4.85
C LEU A 357 3.17 -20.28 4.30
N PRO A 358 3.46 -20.82 3.10
CA PRO A 358 2.78 -22.02 2.63
C PRO A 358 3.08 -23.19 3.57
N PRO A 359 2.16 -24.17 3.70
CA PRO A 359 2.22 -25.21 4.73
C PRO A 359 3.56 -25.95 4.84
N GLY A 360 4.17 -26.30 3.70
CA GLY A 360 5.47 -26.98 3.68
C GLY A 360 6.63 -26.15 4.20
N LYS A 361 6.63 -24.82 3.96
CA LYS A 361 7.66 -23.92 4.50
C LYS A 361 7.44 -23.65 5.99
N LEU A 362 6.18 -23.50 6.41
CA LEU A 362 5.81 -23.34 7.82
C LEU A 362 6.25 -24.56 8.65
N PHE A 363 6.05 -25.78 8.13
CA PHE A 363 6.50 -27.00 8.78
C PHE A 363 8.03 -27.07 8.94
N LYS A 364 8.79 -26.71 7.89
CA LYS A 364 10.26 -26.65 7.98
C LYS A 364 10.72 -25.66 9.06
N ARG A 365 10.08 -24.49 9.14
CA ARG A 365 10.43 -23.45 10.11
C ARG A 365 10.11 -23.87 11.55
N PHE A 366 8.99 -24.54 11.78
CA PHE A 366 8.69 -25.17 13.06
C PHE A 366 9.78 -26.16 13.51
N VAL A 367 10.23 -27.04 12.61
CA VAL A 367 11.27 -28.02 12.94
C VAL A 367 12.59 -27.34 13.30
N ALA A 368 12.96 -26.28 12.57
CA ALA A 368 14.16 -25.49 12.86
C ALA A 368 14.09 -24.81 14.24
N ASN A 369 12.96 -24.14 14.55
CA ASN A 369 12.78 -23.48 15.84
C ASN A 369 12.86 -24.47 17.03
N GLN A 370 12.42 -25.72 16.87
CA GLN A 370 12.54 -26.75 17.91
C GLN A 370 13.99 -27.24 18.11
N ALA A 371 14.82 -27.20 17.07
CA ALA A 371 16.21 -27.62 17.11
C ALA A 371 17.08 -26.61 17.86
N ASP A 372 16.85 -25.31 17.64
CA ASP A 372 17.55 -24.24 18.37
C ASP A 372 17.22 -24.27 19.87
N ASP A 373 16.03 -24.77 20.22
CA ASP A 373 15.53 -24.81 21.59
C ASP A 373 16.01 -26.04 22.40
N THR A 374 16.46 -27.09 21.70
CA THR A 374 16.88 -28.35 22.34
C THR A 374 18.29 -28.32 22.91
N PHE A 375 19.12 -27.33 22.55
CA PHE A 375 20.53 -27.26 23.00
C PHE A 375 20.72 -26.69 24.41
N GLU A 376 19.76 -25.94 24.96
CA GLU A 376 19.84 -25.36 26.33
C GLU A 376 19.15 -26.25 27.41
N TYR A 377 18.65 -27.45 27.06
CA TYR A 377 17.41 -27.96 27.67
C TYR A 377 17.38 -29.34 28.34
N HIS A 378 18.50 -30.06 28.48
CA HIS A 378 18.46 -31.42 29.05
C HIS A 378 18.32 -31.52 30.59
N ALA A 379 18.18 -30.41 31.33
CA ALA A 379 18.25 -30.42 32.80
C ALA A 379 16.94 -30.13 33.56
N LEU A 380 15.83 -29.77 32.92
CA LEU A 380 14.58 -29.44 33.61
C LEU A 380 13.39 -30.21 33.02
N ASN A 381 12.93 -31.16 33.83
CA ASN A 381 12.21 -32.39 33.49
C ASN A 381 10.71 -32.18 33.18
N ASP A 382 10.33 -31.36 32.19
CA ASP A 382 8.90 -30.99 32.01
C ASP A 382 8.33 -30.97 30.57
N TYR A 383 8.93 -31.64 29.59
CA TYR A 383 8.33 -31.71 28.23
C TYR A 383 8.47 -33.09 27.56
N PHE A 384 7.33 -33.71 27.22
CA PHE A 384 7.21 -34.85 26.29
C PHE A 384 7.31 -34.36 24.83
N PRO A 385 8.39 -34.61 24.07
CA PRO A 385 8.61 -34.02 22.74
C PRO A 385 7.82 -34.71 21.60
N HIS A 386 7.33 -35.94 21.81
CA HIS A 386 6.83 -36.78 20.71
C HIS A 386 5.34 -36.58 20.37
N ALA A 387 4.50 -36.25 21.35
CA ALA A 387 3.06 -36.05 21.12
C ALA A 387 2.75 -34.78 20.30
N ASN A 388 3.62 -33.76 20.37
CA ASN A 388 3.43 -32.48 19.67
C ASN A 388 3.64 -32.57 18.15
N LYS A 389 4.48 -33.49 17.63
CA LYS A 389 4.73 -33.59 16.18
C LYS A 389 3.50 -34.06 15.40
N LEU A 390 2.71 -34.99 15.95
CA LEU A 390 1.51 -35.53 15.30
C LEU A 390 0.36 -34.50 15.28
N LEU A 391 0.12 -33.86 16.42
CA LEU A 391 -0.83 -32.75 16.58
C LEU A 391 -0.47 -31.56 15.68
N TYR A 392 0.82 -31.24 15.54
CA TYR A 392 1.28 -30.17 14.69
C TYR A 392 1.18 -30.50 13.19
N ARG A 393 1.42 -31.76 12.79
CA ARG A 393 1.14 -32.21 11.42
C ARG A 393 -0.34 -32.09 11.10
N ALA A 394 -1.22 -32.42 12.05
CA ALA A 394 -2.66 -32.20 11.91
C ALA A 394 -3.00 -30.69 11.80
N PHE A 395 -2.40 -29.81 12.62
CA PHE A 395 -2.59 -28.36 12.57
C PHE A 395 -2.10 -27.73 11.25
N ALA A 396 -0.90 -28.09 10.78
CA ALA A 396 -0.38 -27.61 9.49
C ALA A 396 -1.23 -28.14 8.31
N TRP A 397 -1.77 -29.36 8.43
CA TRP A 397 -2.64 -29.97 7.45
C TRP A 397 -4.04 -29.34 7.43
N THR A 398 -4.66 -29.05 8.58
CA THR A 398 -5.94 -28.31 8.65
C THR A 398 -5.79 -26.89 8.10
N ARG A 399 -4.68 -26.20 8.38
CA ARG A 399 -4.37 -24.89 7.78
C ARG A 399 -4.17 -24.98 6.26
N SER A 400 -3.57 -26.08 5.76
CA SER A 400 -3.43 -26.34 4.33
C SER A 400 -4.75 -26.59 3.60
N LEU A 401 -5.72 -27.25 4.25
CA LEU A 401 -7.08 -27.40 3.75
C LEU A 401 -7.83 -26.07 3.77
N GLY A 402 -7.59 -25.24 4.79
CA GLY A 402 -8.16 -23.91 4.89
C GLY A 402 -7.74 -22.96 3.76
N TYR A 403 -6.47 -22.97 3.32
CA TYR A 403 -6.02 -22.08 2.24
C TYR A 403 -6.78 -22.29 0.92
N ARG A 404 -7.22 -23.52 0.66
CA ARG A 404 -8.12 -23.83 -0.45
C ARG A 404 -9.54 -23.30 -0.25
N GLY A 405 -9.96 -23.04 0.99
CA GLY A 405 -11.28 -22.50 1.32
C GLY A 405 -11.54 -21.12 0.71
N VAL A 406 -10.52 -20.25 0.61
CA VAL A 406 -10.66 -18.94 -0.08
C VAL A 406 -10.95 -19.16 -1.56
N LEU A 407 -10.18 -20.00 -2.25
CA LEU A 407 -10.40 -20.30 -3.66
C LEU A 407 -11.76 -20.99 -3.90
N GLY A 408 -12.14 -21.93 -3.01
CA GLY A 408 -13.44 -22.59 -3.08
C GLY A 408 -14.59 -21.60 -2.91
N PHE A 409 -14.49 -20.65 -1.98
CA PHE A 409 -15.49 -19.60 -1.81
C PHE A 409 -15.57 -18.68 -3.04
N LEU A 410 -14.44 -18.26 -3.61
CA LEU A 410 -14.42 -17.41 -4.80
C LEU A 410 -14.99 -18.14 -6.03
N GLU A 411 -14.73 -19.44 -6.16
CA GLU A 411 -15.32 -20.25 -7.22
C GLU A 411 -16.84 -20.41 -7.03
N GLU A 412 -17.29 -20.71 -5.82
CA GLU A 412 -18.72 -20.88 -5.50
C GLU A 412 -19.51 -19.58 -5.67
N LYS A 413 -18.99 -18.46 -5.14
CA LYS A 413 -19.68 -17.17 -5.11
C LYS A 413 -19.59 -16.41 -6.43
N TYR A 414 -18.43 -16.48 -7.12
CA TYR A 414 -18.14 -15.64 -8.28
C TYR A 414 -17.73 -16.41 -9.53
N GLY A 415 -17.56 -17.74 -9.48
CA GLY A 415 -17.15 -18.54 -10.63
C GLY A 415 -15.70 -18.32 -11.08
N ILE A 416 -14.83 -17.79 -10.19
CA ILE A 416 -13.44 -17.43 -10.53
C ILE A 416 -12.43 -18.35 -9.83
N ARG A 417 -11.27 -18.53 -10.47
CA ARG A 417 -10.13 -19.28 -9.91
C ARG A 417 -8.82 -18.49 -10.06
N PRO A 418 -8.59 -17.46 -9.22
CA PRO A 418 -7.38 -16.65 -9.27
C PRO A 418 -6.14 -17.44 -8.86
N ARG A 419 -4.96 -16.90 -9.21
CA ARG A 419 -3.67 -17.47 -8.80
C ARG A 419 -3.44 -17.25 -7.31
N LEU A 420 -3.10 -18.30 -6.57
CA LEU A 420 -2.84 -18.22 -5.14
C LEU A 420 -1.35 -18.02 -4.84
N HIS A 421 -1.06 -17.00 -4.03
CA HIS A 421 0.27 -16.63 -3.56
C HIS A 421 0.32 -16.64 -2.03
N PHE A 422 1.54 -16.63 -1.50
CA PHE A 422 1.81 -16.55 -0.06
C PHE A 422 2.91 -15.53 0.20
N ALA A 423 2.71 -14.66 1.19
CA ALA A 423 3.68 -13.66 1.61
C ALA A 423 3.99 -13.85 3.11
N PRO A 424 5.27 -13.94 3.56
CA PRO A 424 5.59 -14.17 4.97
C PRO A 424 4.98 -13.11 5.90
N HIS A 425 4.53 -13.51 7.10
CA HIS A 425 3.81 -12.67 8.07
C HIS A 425 4.52 -11.35 8.39
N HIS A 426 5.77 -11.41 8.87
CA HIS A 426 6.53 -10.21 9.20
C HIS A 426 6.93 -9.39 7.96
N GLN A 427 7.01 -10.03 6.79
CA GLN A 427 7.20 -9.32 5.52
C GLN A 427 5.92 -8.54 5.15
N CYS A 428 4.74 -9.08 5.44
CA CYS A 428 3.47 -8.37 5.26
C CYS A 428 3.38 -7.17 6.22
N HIS A 429 3.73 -7.33 7.50
CA HIS A 429 3.83 -6.18 8.43
C HIS A 429 4.82 -5.12 7.91
N ALA A 430 6.01 -5.54 7.46
CA ALA A 430 7.00 -4.62 6.93
C ALA A 430 6.48 -3.90 5.67
N ALA A 431 5.83 -4.63 4.76
CA ALA A 431 5.26 -4.09 3.54
C ALA A 431 4.11 -3.11 3.81
N SER A 432 3.20 -3.41 4.74
CA SER A 432 2.09 -2.53 5.07
C SER A 432 2.59 -1.19 5.62
N ALA A 433 3.64 -1.18 6.44
CA ALA A 433 4.25 0.06 6.90
C ALA A 433 5.07 0.76 5.80
N TYR A 434 6.10 0.11 5.27
CA TYR A 434 7.06 0.77 4.38
C TYR A 434 6.47 1.16 3.03
N ARG A 435 5.69 0.27 2.39
CA ARG A 435 5.13 0.56 1.06
C ARG A 435 3.99 1.59 1.12
N THR A 436 3.49 1.91 2.31
CA THR A 436 2.50 2.98 2.51
C THR A 436 3.05 4.20 3.23
N ALA A 437 4.35 4.23 3.48
CA ALA A 437 5.01 5.38 4.07
C ALA A 437 5.25 6.46 3.01
N PRO A 438 5.36 7.74 3.42
CA PRO A 438 5.68 8.86 2.53
C PRO A 438 7.20 8.99 2.25
N PHE A 439 8.00 7.97 2.57
CA PHE A 439 9.47 8.03 2.48
C PHE A 439 10.01 6.93 1.55
N ASP A 440 10.98 7.30 0.71
CA ASP A 440 11.71 6.35 -0.15
C ASP A 440 12.65 5.43 0.63
N ASP A 441 13.21 5.92 1.75
CA ASP A 441 14.17 5.22 2.59
C ASP A 441 13.76 5.28 4.07
N ALA A 442 13.74 4.13 4.73
CA ALA A 442 13.32 4.04 6.12
C ALA A 442 13.89 2.82 6.83
N LEU A 443 14.14 2.94 8.13
CA LEU A 443 14.33 1.79 9.00
C LEU A 443 12.94 1.22 9.33
N ILE A 444 12.75 -0.08 9.09
CA ILE A 444 11.48 -0.77 9.24
C ILE A 444 11.59 -1.68 10.44
N VAL A 445 10.71 -1.53 11.42
CA VAL A 445 10.67 -2.39 12.59
C VAL A 445 9.29 -3.03 12.66
N THR A 446 9.26 -4.35 12.73
CA THR A 446 8.04 -5.09 13.05
C THR A 446 8.18 -5.85 14.35
N ALA A 447 7.17 -5.78 15.21
CA ALA A 447 7.16 -6.45 16.51
C ALA A 447 5.75 -6.98 16.83
N ASP A 448 5.65 -8.28 17.07
CA ASP A 448 4.39 -8.99 17.20
C ASP A 448 4.48 -10.13 18.23
N GLY A 449 3.34 -10.74 18.56
CA GLY A 449 3.28 -11.93 19.41
C GLY A 449 4.02 -13.10 18.76
N VAL A 450 3.57 -13.52 17.57
CA VAL A 450 4.23 -14.52 16.71
C VAL A 450 3.62 -14.52 15.32
N GLY A 451 4.46 -14.62 14.29
CA GLY A 451 4.05 -14.82 12.91
C GLY A 451 5.10 -15.64 12.14
N ASP A 452 4.71 -16.77 11.56
CA ASP A 452 5.65 -17.69 10.89
C ASP A 452 6.91 -18.05 11.74
N TYR A 453 6.74 -18.14 13.06
CA TYR A 453 7.81 -18.34 14.07
C TYR A 453 8.83 -17.20 14.20
N VAL A 454 8.49 -16.01 13.71
CA VAL A 454 9.20 -14.77 13.96
C VAL A 454 8.37 -13.94 14.93
N SER A 455 9.04 -13.14 15.75
CA SER A 455 8.39 -12.21 16.69
C SER A 455 8.80 -10.77 16.43
N VAL A 456 10.03 -10.55 15.95
CA VAL A 456 10.56 -9.21 15.64
C VAL A 456 11.33 -9.28 14.33
N THR A 457 11.23 -8.23 13.52
CA THR A 457 12.07 -8.02 12.33
C THR A 457 12.53 -6.57 12.29
N VAL A 458 13.81 -6.36 12.04
CA VAL A 458 14.39 -5.05 11.67
C VAL A 458 14.87 -5.16 10.24
N ALA A 459 14.43 -4.25 9.38
CA ALA A 459 14.78 -4.20 7.97
C ALA A 459 15.11 -2.75 7.56
N SER A 460 15.77 -2.61 6.41
CA SER A 460 15.97 -1.32 5.74
C SER A 460 15.15 -1.31 4.46
N GLY A 461 14.41 -0.23 4.22
CA GLY A 461 13.73 0.06 2.96
C GLY A 461 14.52 1.07 2.13
N SER A 462 14.69 0.81 0.84
CA SER A 462 15.18 1.82 -0.12
C SER A 462 14.69 1.49 -1.53
N GLY A 463 14.05 2.47 -2.20
CA GLY A 463 13.59 2.34 -3.59
C GLY A 463 12.73 1.08 -3.81
N GLY A 464 11.69 0.93 -2.98
CA GLY A 464 10.72 -0.18 -3.07
C GLY A 464 11.23 -1.54 -2.61
N ARG A 465 12.53 -1.67 -2.31
CA ARG A 465 13.14 -2.90 -1.82
C ARG A 465 13.27 -2.88 -0.30
N MET A 466 12.95 -3.99 0.33
CA MET A 466 13.19 -4.21 1.76
C MET A 466 14.31 -5.23 1.94
N LYS A 467 15.28 -4.92 2.79
CA LYS A 467 16.39 -5.80 3.16
C LYS A 467 16.32 -6.10 4.65
N LEU A 468 16.16 -7.38 4.98
CA LEU A 468 16.22 -7.87 6.35
C LEU A 468 17.61 -7.61 6.96
N LEU A 469 17.65 -6.95 8.11
CA LEU A 469 18.87 -6.70 8.88
C LEU A 469 18.97 -7.62 10.09
N HIS A 470 17.82 -7.89 10.72
CA HIS A 470 17.76 -8.71 11.92
C HIS A 470 16.37 -9.30 12.13
N SER A 471 16.31 -10.46 12.80
CA SER A 471 15.05 -11.08 13.20
C SER A 471 15.21 -11.83 14.51
N ILE A 472 14.19 -11.77 15.36
CA ILE A 472 14.09 -12.57 16.59
C ILE A 472 13.01 -13.62 16.38
N GLY A 473 13.35 -14.89 16.66
CA GLY A 473 12.45 -16.01 16.56
C GLY A 473 11.54 -16.17 17.78
N TYR A 474 10.40 -16.82 17.57
CA TYR A 474 9.57 -17.33 18.66
C TYR A 474 10.36 -18.34 19.50
N PRO A 475 10.28 -18.30 20.85
CA PRO A 475 9.26 -17.64 21.69
C PRO A 475 9.64 -16.27 22.26
N HIS A 476 10.78 -15.72 21.87
CA HIS A 476 11.24 -14.43 22.39
C HIS A 476 10.50 -13.29 21.68
N SER A 477 9.56 -12.66 22.39
CA SER A 477 8.63 -11.68 21.81
C SER A 477 8.28 -10.59 22.82
N PHE A 478 8.29 -9.34 22.35
CA PHE A 478 7.77 -8.21 23.11
C PHE A 478 6.26 -8.33 23.34
N GLY A 479 5.52 -8.87 22.37
CA GLY A 479 4.11 -9.19 22.53
C GLY A 479 3.88 -10.20 23.64
N GLN A 480 4.63 -11.31 23.66
CA GLN A 480 4.51 -12.32 24.71
C GLN A 480 4.87 -11.77 26.11
N PHE A 481 5.92 -10.95 26.20
CA PHE A 481 6.31 -10.26 27.43
C PHE A 481 5.17 -9.38 27.98
N TYR A 482 4.56 -8.58 27.11
CA TYR A 482 3.51 -7.64 27.48
C TYR A 482 2.17 -8.32 27.76
N THR A 483 1.83 -9.36 26.99
CA THR A 483 0.67 -10.22 27.26
C THR A 483 0.81 -10.96 28.59
N ALA A 484 2.01 -11.40 28.98
CA ALA A 484 2.22 -12.01 30.29
C ALA A 484 1.88 -11.04 31.44
N CYS A 485 2.27 -9.76 31.33
CA CYS A 485 1.85 -8.72 32.28
C CYS A 485 0.32 -8.57 32.30
N THR A 486 -0.28 -8.47 31.12
CA THR A 486 -1.73 -8.37 30.93
C THR A 486 -2.48 -9.46 31.70
N GLN A 487 -2.03 -10.70 31.57
CA GLN A 487 -2.65 -11.84 32.23
C GLN A 487 -2.39 -11.91 33.73
N VAL A 488 -1.17 -11.57 34.19
CA VAL A 488 -0.85 -11.56 35.63
C VAL A 488 -1.73 -10.54 36.37
N LEU A 489 -2.02 -9.40 35.74
CA LEU A 489 -2.86 -8.34 36.30
C LEU A 489 -4.37 -8.60 36.18
N GLY A 490 -4.76 -9.80 35.73
CA GLY A 490 -6.14 -10.26 35.66
C GLY A 490 -6.91 -9.83 34.42
N PHE A 491 -6.22 -9.32 33.38
CA PHE A 491 -6.84 -8.94 32.13
C PHE A 491 -6.75 -10.05 31.06
N ARG A 492 -7.51 -9.89 29.96
CA ARG A 492 -7.64 -10.88 28.88
C ARG A 492 -6.56 -10.62 27.82
N ALA A 493 -5.73 -11.63 27.56
CA ALA A 493 -4.71 -11.61 26.52
C ALA A 493 -5.29 -11.38 25.12
N ASN A 494 -4.49 -10.76 24.24
CA ASN A 494 -4.82 -10.37 22.87
C ASN A 494 -6.06 -9.47 22.77
N ARG A 495 -6.43 -8.79 23.86
CA ARG A 495 -7.63 -7.94 23.94
C ARG A 495 -7.42 -6.71 24.83
N HIS A 496 -6.73 -6.88 25.96
CA HIS A 496 -6.63 -5.86 27.01
C HIS A 496 -5.22 -5.30 27.19
N GLU A 497 -4.28 -5.58 26.28
CA GLU A 497 -2.93 -5.01 26.29
C GLU A 497 -2.97 -3.47 26.36
N GLY A 498 -3.89 -2.83 25.63
CA GLY A 498 -4.08 -1.37 25.72
C GLY A 498 -4.46 -0.86 27.11
N LYS A 499 -5.12 -1.68 27.95
CA LYS A 499 -5.42 -1.33 29.35
C LYS A 499 -4.14 -1.26 30.18
N ILE A 500 -3.15 -2.10 29.89
CA ILE A 500 -1.84 -2.06 30.57
C ILE A 500 -1.11 -0.78 30.21
N THR A 501 -1.17 -0.36 28.94
CA THR A 501 -0.59 0.92 28.50
C THR A 501 -1.22 2.09 29.26
N GLY A 502 -2.54 2.10 29.39
CA GLY A 502 -3.24 3.07 30.23
C GLY A 502 -2.84 3.04 31.69
N LEU A 503 -2.77 1.84 32.27
CA LEU A 503 -2.55 1.64 33.70
C LEU A 503 -1.14 2.06 34.10
N SER A 504 -0.19 1.93 33.17
CA SER A 504 1.19 2.38 33.34
C SER A 504 1.32 3.86 33.70
N GLY A 505 0.37 4.71 33.28
CA GLY A 505 0.36 6.14 33.57
C GLY A 505 0.02 6.50 35.01
N PHE A 506 -0.55 5.56 35.78
CA PHE A 506 -0.88 5.75 37.20
C PHE A 506 0.20 5.20 38.16
N GLY A 507 1.16 4.42 37.63
CA GLY A 507 2.19 3.76 38.43
C GLY A 507 3.47 4.57 38.56
N LYS A 508 4.38 4.06 39.38
CA LYS A 508 5.75 4.56 39.53
C LYS A 508 6.74 3.43 39.23
N VAL A 509 7.90 3.81 38.70
CA VAL A 509 9.01 2.86 38.52
C VAL A 509 9.68 2.62 39.87
N ASP A 510 9.28 1.56 40.56
CA ASP A 510 9.99 1.03 41.73
C ASP A 510 11.29 0.35 41.26
N PRO A 511 12.50 0.84 41.65
CA PRO A 511 13.77 0.28 41.22
C PRO A 511 13.92 -1.22 41.52
N GLN A 512 13.42 -1.68 42.68
CA GLN A 512 13.53 -3.09 43.05
C GLN A 512 12.62 -3.98 42.19
N LEU A 513 11.42 -3.49 41.87
CA LEU A 513 10.51 -4.18 40.97
C LEU A 513 11.07 -4.20 39.54
N TYR A 514 11.62 -3.07 39.10
CA TYR A 514 12.29 -2.93 37.81
C TYR A 514 13.40 -3.96 37.65
N ASP A 515 14.36 -4.03 38.60
CA ASP A 515 15.47 -4.98 38.54
C ASP A 515 14.98 -6.43 38.50
N LYS A 516 13.97 -6.76 39.33
CA LYS A 516 13.36 -8.09 39.34
C LYS A 516 12.74 -8.44 37.98
N VAL A 517 11.94 -7.55 37.39
CA VAL A 517 11.31 -7.81 36.08
C VAL A 517 12.36 -7.84 34.97
N ARG A 518 13.31 -6.90 34.95
CA ARG A 518 14.39 -6.85 33.95
C ARG A 518 15.26 -8.11 33.98
N SER A 519 15.46 -8.72 35.16
CA SER A 519 16.18 -10.00 35.31
C SER A 519 15.49 -11.20 34.66
N THR A 520 14.20 -11.08 34.31
CA THR A 520 13.45 -12.11 33.56
C THR A 520 13.70 -12.06 32.06
N LEU A 521 14.43 -11.04 31.58
CA LEU A 521 14.92 -10.89 30.21
C LEU A 521 16.44 -11.09 30.20
N ARG A 522 16.94 -12.05 29.41
CA ARG A 522 18.37 -12.27 29.20
C ARG A 522 18.81 -11.66 27.88
N GLY A 523 20.03 -11.14 27.81
CA GLY A 523 20.57 -10.49 26.61
C GLY A 523 20.40 -8.97 26.62
N SER A 524 21.07 -8.34 25.66
CA SER A 524 21.18 -6.90 25.45
C SER A 524 21.54 -6.61 23.99
N GLY A 525 21.31 -5.37 23.55
CA GLY A 525 21.58 -4.93 22.19
C GLY A 525 20.76 -5.68 21.14
N LYS A 526 21.42 -6.42 20.24
CA LYS A 526 20.80 -7.07 19.06
C LYS A 526 19.95 -8.32 19.38
N GLY A 527 19.51 -8.53 20.62
CA GLY A 527 18.64 -9.64 20.94
C GLY A 527 18.35 -9.78 22.43
N PHE A 528 17.17 -10.33 22.73
CA PHE A 528 16.76 -10.71 24.07
C PHE A 528 16.14 -12.11 24.06
N LYS A 529 16.20 -12.78 25.21
CA LYS A 529 15.53 -14.04 25.48
C LYS A 529 14.63 -13.88 26.70
N LEU A 530 13.36 -14.25 26.56
CA LEU A 530 12.47 -14.41 27.70
C LEU A 530 12.91 -15.62 28.53
N ASP A 531 13.10 -15.43 29.84
CA ASP A 531 13.49 -16.52 30.72
C ASP A 531 12.30 -17.46 30.96
N LYS A 532 12.43 -18.68 30.45
CA LYS A 532 11.40 -19.72 30.48
C LYS A 532 11.04 -20.20 31.89
N ARG A 533 11.73 -19.75 32.96
CA ARG A 533 11.25 -19.91 34.35
C ARG A 533 10.00 -19.07 34.62
N TYR A 534 9.86 -17.94 33.94
CA TYR A 534 8.79 -16.96 34.15
C TYR A 534 7.75 -17.00 33.02
N TYR A 535 8.17 -17.28 31.79
CA TYR A 535 7.31 -17.26 30.59
C TYR A 535 7.03 -18.68 30.07
N SER A 536 5.92 -18.85 29.37
CA SER A 536 5.50 -20.12 28.75
C SER A 536 5.48 -20.00 27.23
N GLU A 537 5.77 -21.10 26.54
CA GLU A 537 5.90 -21.18 25.07
C GLU A 537 4.67 -21.75 24.38
N GLY A 538 3.53 -21.79 25.10
CA GLY A 538 2.22 -22.15 24.55
C GLY A 538 1.64 -23.47 25.09
N ILE A 539 0.31 -23.45 25.25
CA ILE A 539 -0.64 -24.48 25.72
C ILE A 539 -0.24 -25.17 27.04
N ILE A 540 -0.46 -24.48 28.16
CA ILE A 540 -0.60 -25.15 29.45
C ILE A 540 -2.04 -25.67 29.55
N ARG A 541 -2.23 -26.98 29.30
CA ARG A 541 -3.41 -27.80 29.67
C ARG A 541 -4.79 -27.12 29.56
N GLY A 542 -5.55 -27.50 28.53
CA GLY A 542 -6.95 -27.11 28.40
C GLY A 542 -7.81 -28.04 27.55
N TRP A 543 -7.60 -29.37 27.60
CA TRP A 543 -8.63 -30.30 27.12
C TRP A 543 -9.79 -30.31 28.12
N SER A 544 -10.70 -29.34 28.02
CA SER A 544 -12.02 -29.45 28.62
C SER A 544 -12.88 -30.28 27.68
N THR A 545 -13.04 -31.57 27.97
CA THR A 545 -14.02 -32.44 27.28
C THR A 545 -15.47 -31.93 27.41
N LYS A 546 -15.72 -30.94 28.29
CA LYS A 546 -17.00 -30.24 28.41
C LYS A 546 -17.24 -29.20 27.31
N ALA A 547 -16.20 -28.53 26.81
CA ALA A 547 -16.33 -27.52 25.75
C ALA A 547 -16.69 -28.15 24.39
N LEU A 548 -16.05 -29.28 24.07
CA LEU A 548 -16.35 -30.05 22.85
C LEU A 548 -17.80 -30.56 22.81
N LYS A 549 -18.38 -30.88 23.98
CA LYS A 549 -19.77 -31.33 24.11
C LYS A 549 -20.80 -30.19 23.98
N ARG A 550 -20.38 -28.92 24.04
CA ARG A 550 -21.26 -27.75 23.91
C ARG A 550 -21.16 -27.04 22.55
N GLY A 551 -20.31 -27.52 21.63
CA GLY A 551 -20.12 -26.89 20.33
C GLY A 551 -19.39 -25.54 20.39
N GLU A 552 -18.67 -25.25 21.47
CA GLU A 552 -17.86 -24.04 21.62
C GLU A 552 -16.60 -24.15 20.73
N ASP A 553 -16.22 -23.05 20.07
CA ASP A 553 -15.08 -23.01 19.14
C ASP A 553 -13.76 -23.31 19.88
N LEU A 554 -12.91 -24.14 19.26
CA LEU A 554 -11.70 -24.68 19.90
C LEU A 554 -10.68 -23.58 20.27
N PHE A 555 -10.76 -22.43 19.59
CA PHE A 555 -9.90 -21.27 19.82
C PHE A 555 -10.34 -20.41 21.02
N GLU A 556 -11.63 -20.38 21.37
CA GLU A 556 -12.10 -19.63 22.56
C GLU A 556 -11.75 -20.34 23.87
N THR A 557 -11.55 -21.66 23.82
CA THR A 557 -11.38 -22.52 25.00
C THR A 557 -9.92 -22.80 25.34
N LEU A 558 -8.98 -22.51 24.44
CA LEU A 558 -7.55 -22.52 24.73
C LEU A 558 -7.15 -21.24 25.48
N GLN A 559 -7.25 -21.26 26.81
CA GLN A 559 -6.64 -20.22 27.64
C GLN A 559 -5.11 -20.35 27.56
N TYR A 560 -4.50 -19.71 26.56
CA TYR A 560 -3.05 -19.51 26.52
C TYR A 560 -2.63 -18.80 27.79
N ARG A 561 -1.68 -19.35 28.53
CA ARG A 561 -1.14 -18.71 29.73
C ARG A 561 0.35 -18.45 29.48
N ASN A 562 0.68 -17.21 29.17
CA ASN A 562 2.02 -16.79 28.74
C ASN A 562 2.98 -16.54 29.92
N PHE A 563 2.49 -16.77 31.15
CA PHE A 563 3.27 -16.67 32.38
C PHE A 563 3.18 -17.93 33.26
N LYS A 564 4.25 -18.21 33.99
CA LYS A 564 4.35 -19.29 34.98
C LYS A 564 4.20 -18.74 36.41
N ALA A 565 3.96 -19.65 37.37
CA ALA A 565 3.79 -19.28 38.78
C ALA A 565 4.93 -18.41 39.37
N PRO A 566 6.22 -18.59 39.00
CA PRO A 566 7.30 -17.73 39.48
C PRO A 566 7.10 -16.25 39.16
N LEU A 567 6.56 -15.88 37.98
CA LEU A 567 6.31 -14.48 37.63
C LEU A 567 5.26 -13.88 38.55
N ARG A 568 4.17 -14.61 38.84
CA ARG A 568 3.14 -14.15 39.79
C ARG A 568 3.68 -13.97 41.20
N ARG A 569 4.61 -14.82 41.64
CA ARG A 569 5.26 -14.69 42.95
C ARG A 569 6.20 -13.49 43.00
N LEU A 570 6.96 -13.26 41.93
CA LEU A 570 7.87 -12.13 41.79
C LEU A 570 7.14 -10.78 41.91
N LEU A 571 5.94 -10.69 41.33
CA LEU A 571 5.12 -9.49 41.31
C LEU A 571 4.21 -9.34 42.53
N LYS A 572 4.19 -10.32 43.45
CA LYS A 572 3.30 -10.31 44.61
C LYS A 572 3.70 -9.18 45.57
N GLY A 573 2.71 -8.36 45.97
CA GLY A 573 2.90 -7.27 46.93
C GLY A 573 3.11 -5.90 46.31
N HIS A 574 3.23 -5.80 44.98
CA HIS A 574 3.26 -4.54 44.24
C HIS A 574 1.85 -4.16 43.74
N SER A 575 1.60 -2.86 43.56
CA SER A 575 0.34 -2.37 42.98
C SER A 575 0.23 -2.77 41.51
N ARG A 576 -0.98 -2.77 40.94
CA ARG A 576 -1.18 -3.15 39.53
C ARG A 576 -0.59 -2.09 38.60
N GLU A 577 -0.67 -0.84 39.05
CA GLU A 577 -0.19 0.38 38.43
C GLU A 577 1.34 0.36 38.31
N ASP A 578 2.06 0.07 39.42
CA ASP A 578 3.53 -0.02 39.41
C ASP A 578 4.03 -1.18 38.54
N VAL A 579 3.34 -2.33 38.60
CA VAL A 579 3.66 -3.48 37.73
C VAL A 579 3.47 -3.11 36.25
N ALA A 580 2.36 -2.47 35.90
CA ALA A 580 2.13 -2.01 34.51
C ALA A 580 3.18 -0.98 34.09
N CYS A 581 3.53 -0.03 34.96
CA CYS A 581 4.55 0.99 34.73
C CYS A 581 5.94 0.38 34.46
N VAL A 582 6.37 -0.57 35.28
CA VAL A 582 7.65 -1.25 35.12
C VAL A 582 7.71 -2.06 33.82
N PHE A 583 6.67 -2.85 33.51
CA PHE A 583 6.65 -3.61 32.25
C PHE A 583 6.62 -2.70 31.02
N GLN A 584 5.89 -1.59 31.08
CA GLN A 584 5.86 -0.60 30.01
C GLN A 584 7.24 0.04 29.81
N THR A 585 7.90 0.45 30.89
CA THR A 585 9.24 1.06 30.86
C THR A 585 10.26 0.10 30.25
N ILE A 586 10.26 -1.16 30.69
CA ILE A 586 11.17 -2.19 30.16
C ILE A 586 10.88 -2.46 28.67
N LEU A 587 9.61 -2.49 28.24
CA LEU A 587 9.27 -2.65 26.84
C LEU A 587 9.87 -1.52 25.98
N GLU A 588 9.69 -0.27 26.41
CA GLU A 588 10.20 0.92 25.72
C GLU A 588 11.73 0.90 25.60
N GLU A 589 12.42 0.68 26.72
CA GLU A 589 13.88 0.65 26.77
C GLU A 589 14.46 -0.48 25.93
N GLN A 590 13.89 -1.69 26.00
CA GLN A 590 14.38 -2.84 25.24
C GLN A 590 14.12 -2.71 23.74
N LEU A 591 13.02 -2.07 23.32
CA LEU A 591 12.79 -1.73 21.91
C LEU A 591 13.84 -0.73 21.41
N VAL A 592 14.08 0.34 22.16
CA VAL A 592 15.12 1.34 21.83
C VAL A 592 16.50 0.70 21.76
N GLU A 593 16.85 -0.13 22.74
CA GLU A 593 18.13 -0.85 22.80
C GLU A 593 18.32 -1.80 21.61
N LEU A 594 17.25 -2.50 21.19
CA LEU A 594 17.28 -3.40 20.04
C LEU A 594 17.49 -2.65 18.72
N VAL A 595 16.80 -1.52 18.54
CA VAL A 595 16.76 -0.80 17.26
C VAL A 595 17.97 0.12 17.07
N ARG A 596 18.50 0.70 18.16
CA ARG A 596 19.66 1.62 18.17
C ARG A 596 20.82 1.20 17.26
N PRO A 597 21.41 -0.01 17.38
CA PRO A 597 22.57 -0.37 16.58
C PRO A 597 22.26 -0.42 15.07
N PHE A 598 21.01 -0.67 14.67
CA PHE A 598 20.62 -0.68 13.26
C PHE A 598 20.36 0.73 12.73
N ALA A 599 19.78 1.61 13.55
CA ALA A 599 19.64 3.03 13.21
C ALA A 599 21.03 3.67 13.00
N GLU A 600 21.96 3.45 13.94
CA GLU A 600 23.34 3.95 13.87
C GLU A 600 24.10 3.34 12.67
N GLN A 601 23.97 2.04 12.43
CA GLN A 601 24.66 1.36 11.33
C GLN A 601 24.17 1.81 9.95
N THR A 602 22.86 2.06 9.79
CA THR A 602 22.26 2.41 8.49
C THR A 602 22.28 3.91 8.22
N GLY A 603 22.29 4.74 9.25
CA GLY A 603 22.14 6.19 9.14
C GLY A 603 20.75 6.65 8.69
N LEU A 604 19.78 5.74 8.60
CA LEU A 604 18.42 6.05 8.16
C LEU A 604 17.69 6.92 9.19
N ARG A 605 17.00 7.94 8.70
CA ARG A 605 16.35 8.97 9.53
C ARG A 605 14.83 8.89 9.57
N ASN A 606 14.22 8.06 8.74
CA ASN A 606 12.79 7.79 8.77
C ASN A 606 12.52 6.41 9.39
N LEU A 607 11.44 6.30 10.18
CA LEU A 607 11.06 5.08 10.90
C LEU A 607 9.68 4.57 10.45
N CYS A 608 9.60 3.30 10.08
CA CYS A 608 8.35 2.62 9.74
C CYS A 608 8.05 1.50 10.76
N LEU A 609 6.85 1.49 11.34
CA LEU A 609 6.44 0.54 12.39
C LEU A 609 5.17 -0.25 12.00
N ALA A 610 5.17 -1.57 12.26
CA ALA A 610 4.00 -2.45 12.16
C ALA A 610 4.12 -3.72 13.03
N GLY A 611 3.04 -4.43 13.25
CA GLY A 611 2.92 -5.51 14.24
C GLY A 611 2.19 -5.07 15.50
N GLY A 612 1.53 -6.03 16.16
CA GLY A 612 0.59 -5.75 17.25
C GLY A 612 1.17 -4.99 18.45
N VAL A 613 2.49 -5.07 18.68
CA VAL A 613 3.16 -4.32 19.75
C VAL A 613 3.05 -2.82 19.53
N PHE A 614 3.06 -2.34 18.28
CA PHE A 614 2.99 -0.91 17.95
C PHE A 614 1.58 -0.32 17.99
N ALA A 615 0.57 -1.08 18.46
CA ALA A 615 -0.65 -0.50 18.99
C ALA A 615 -0.40 0.30 20.29
N ASN A 616 0.76 0.05 20.93
CA ASN A 616 1.26 0.77 22.10
C ASN A 616 1.91 2.11 21.68
N VAL A 617 1.15 3.19 21.82
CA VAL A 617 1.58 4.53 21.38
C VAL A 617 2.76 5.10 22.18
N LYS A 618 2.98 4.63 23.42
CA LYS A 618 4.15 5.01 24.22
C LYS A 618 5.43 4.36 23.67
N ALA A 619 5.35 3.08 23.29
CA ALA A 619 6.46 2.40 22.61
C ALA A 619 6.85 3.08 21.29
N ASN A 620 5.86 3.53 20.51
CA ASN A 620 6.10 4.28 19.27
C ASN A 620 6.83 5.60 19.53
N ALA A 621 6.39 6.38 20.53
CA ALA A 621 7.05 7.62 20.90
C ALA A 621 8.45 7.41 21.48
N ALA A 622 8.65 6.37 22.30
CA ALA A 622 9.95 6.02 22.85
C ALA A 622 10.98 5.70 21.76
N LEU A 623 10.60 4.91 20.74
CA LEU A 623 11.46 4.63 19.59
C LEU A 623 11.76 5.88 18.76
N PHE A 624 10.72 6.65 18.42
CA PHE A 624 10.87 7.84 17.58
C PHE A 624 11.78 8.88 18.23
N ARG A 625 11.46 9.28 19.47
CA ARG A 625 12.19 10.32 20.22
C ARG A 625 13.53 9.81 20.74
N GLY A 626 13.57 8.60 21.31
CA GLY A 626 14.76 8.05 21.97
C GLY A 626 15.91 7.68 21.02
N LEU A 627 15.63 7.55 19.72
CA LEU A 627 16.62 7.35 18.67
C LEU A 627 16.79 8.57 17.76
N GLY A 628 16.02 9.63 18.02
CA GLY A 628 16.06 10.89 17.29
C GLY A 628 15.84 10.71 15.79
N PHE A 629 14.80 9.99 15.39
CA PHE A 629 14.38 9.94 13.98
C PHE A 629 13.76 11.27 13.57
N ASP A 630 13.84 11.61 12.28
CA ASP A 630 13.28 12.85 11.74
C ASP A 630 11.79 12.70 11.45
N GLN A 631 11.35 11.51 11.04
CA GLN A 631 9.94 11.21 10.77
C GLN A 631 9.57 9.78 11.16
N VAL A 632 8.30 9.56 11.54
CA VAL A 632 7.76 8.24 11.86
C VAL A 632 6.44 7.97 11.15
N TYR A 633 6.30 6.75 10.64
CA TYR A 633 5.07 6.22 10.06
C TYR A 633 4.72 4.89 10.71
N ILE A 634 3.48 4.78 11.19
CA ILE A 634 2.92 3.55 11.75
C ILE A 634 1.69 3.20 10.93
N PHE A 635 1.66 1.98 10.38
CA PHE A 635 0.49 1.56 9.62
C PHE A 635 -0.77 1.56 10.52
N PRO A 636 -1.92 2.15 10.13
CA PRO A 636 -3.03 2.39 11.05
C PRO A 636 -3.64 1.11 11.63
N ASN A 637 -3.79 0.08 10.80
CA ASN A 637 -4.12 -1.26 11.25
C ASN A 637 -2.82 -2.07 11.49
N MET A 638 -1.98 -1.60 12.40
CA MET A 638 -0.63 -2.16 12.61
C MET A 638 -0.63 -3.64 13.00
N GLY A 639 -1.71 -4.13 13.61
CA GLY A 639 -1.82 -5.53 14.01
C GLY A 639 -2.10 -6.48 12.85
N ASP A 640 -2.51 -7.69 13.21
CA ASP A 640 -2.76 -8.77 12.26
C ASP A 640 -3.87 -8.46 11.25
N GLY A 641 -4.85 -7.62 11.62
CA GLY A 641 -5.85 -7.11 10.69
C GLY A 641 -5.23 -6.41 9.47
N GLY A 642 -4.05 -5.79 9.59
CA GLY A 642 -3.34 -5.13 8.49
C GLY A 642 -2.58 -6.05 7.55
N LEU A 643 -2.43 -7.34 7.88
CA LEU A 643 -1.66 -8.28 7.07
C LEU A 643 -2.22 -8.47 5.66
N SER A 644 -3.54 -8.34 5.47
CA SER A 644 -4.18 -8.41 4.16
C SER A 644 -3.65 -7.33 3.20
N CYS A 645 -3.52 -6.09 3.69
CA CYS A 645 -2.90 -4.99 2.94
C CYS A 645 -1.43 -5.27 2.67
N GLY A 646 -0.68 -5.68 3.69
CA GLY A 646 0.73 -6.01 3.56
C GLY A 646 1.02 -7.12 2.54
N ALA A 647 0.18 -8.15 2.51
CA ALA A 647 0.30 -9.27 1.59
C ALA A 647 0.08 -8.83 0.13
N ALA A 648 -0.97 -8.03 -0.13
CA ALA A 648 -1.24 -7.48 -1.46
C ALA A 648 -0.06 -6.62 -1.95
N LEU A 649 0.36 -5.66 -1.13
CA LEU A 649 1.46 -4.75 -1.45
C LEU A 649 2.81 -5.48 -1.64
N GLU A 650 3.06 -6.56 -0.90
CA GLU A 650 4.25 -7.38 -1.09
C GLU A 650 4.23 -8.15 -2.42
N LEU A 651 3.09 -8.71 -2.83
CA LEU A 651 2.97 -9.36 -4.13
C LEU A 651 3.16 -8.35 -5.28
N LEU A 652 2.62 -7.15 -5.11
CA LEU A 652 2.71 -6.07 -6.09
C LEU A 652 4.10 -5.43 -6.14
N GLN A 653 4.96 -5.66 -5.14
CA GLN A 653 6.26 -5.02 -4.99
C GLN A 653 6.20 -3.50 -5.18
N ALA A 654 5.14 -2.87 -4.66
CA ALA A 654 4.86 -1.47 -4.91
C ALA A 654 5.86 -0.53 -4.23
N GLU A 655 6.28 0.55 -4.91
CA GLU A 655 7.11 1.59 -4.31
C GLU A 655 6.37 2.26 -3.13
N PRO A 656 7.08 2.86 -2.14
CA PRO A 656 6.45 3.60 -1.05
C PRO A 656 5.60 4.74 -1.60
N ARG A 657 4.32 4.75 -1.22
CA ARG A 657 3.41 5.85 -1.51
C ARG A 657 2.38 5.96 -0.39
N PRO A 658 2.15 7.15 0.18
CA PRO A 658 1.19 7.31 1.26
C PRO A 658 -0.24 7.28 0.74
N PHE A 659 -1.15 6.86 1.60
CA PHE A 659 -2.58 7.13 1.44
C PHE A 659 -2.99 8.29 2.35
N ASP A 660 -4.02 9.04 1.94
CA ASP A 660 -4.50 10.18 2.71
C ASP A 660 -5.37 9.76 3.90
N SER A 661 -6.13 8.66 3.75
CA SER A 661 -7.02 8.11 4.78
C SER A 661 -7.11 6.59 4.70
N VAL A 662 -7.73 6.00 5.73
CA VAL A 662 -8.08 4.57 5.80
C VAL A 662 -9.59 4.34 5.78
N TYR A 663 -10.36 5.27 5.19
CA TYR A 663 -11.80 5.10 5.00
C TYR A 663 -12.08 4.09 3.87
N TRP A 664 -11.68 2.84 4.10
CA TRP A 664 -11.66 1.76 3.12
C TRP A 664 -12.77 0.73 3.32
N GLY A 665 -13.52 0.81 4.42
CA GLY A 665 -14.69 -0.02 4.66
C GLY A 665 -15.92 0.45 3.86
N PRO A 666 -17.08 -0.19 4.10
CA PRO A 666 -18.32 0.10 3.39
C PRO A 666 -18.85 1.50 3.70
N ASP A 667 -19.56 2.06 2.72
CA ASP A 667 -20.41 3.24 2.86
C ASP A 667 -21.89 2.84 2.82
N PHE A 668 -22.76 3.74 3.27
CA PHE A 668 -24.20 3.53 3.26
C PHE A 668 -24.92 4.77 2.75
N THR A 669 -25.91 4.55 1.90
CA THR A 669 -26.74 5.62 1.34
C THR A 669 -27.64 6.24 2.39
N GLU A 670 -28.07 7.49 2.17
CA GLU A 670 -29.04 8.16 3.02
C GLU A 670 -30.33 7.34 3.19
N ALA A 671 -30.79 6.67 2.13
CA ALA A 671 -31.97 5.82 2.17
C ALA A 671 -31.80 4.60 3.09
N GLN A 672 -30.62 3.97 3.11
CA GLN A 672 -30.32 2.85 4.03
C GLN A 672 -30.27 3.33 5.48
N MET A 673 -29.65 4.48 5.72
CA MET A 673 -29.60 5.09 7.06
C MET A 673 -30.99 5.47 7.58
N GLU A 674 -31.80 6.10 6.74
CA GLU A 674 -33.18 6.45 7.07
C GLU A 674 -34.03 5.21 7.35
N ALA A 675 -33.89 4.15 6.54
CA ALA A 675 -34.62 2.90 6.73
C ALA A 675 -34.29 2.26 8.09
N ALA A 676 -33.02 2.22 8.48
CA ALA A 676 -32.60 1.69 9.78
C ALA A 676 -33.17 2.50 10.96
N LEU A 677 -33.20 3.84 10.86
CA LEU A 677 -33.82 4.71 11.86
C LEU A 677 -35.34 4.50 11.94
N ARG A 678 -36.03 4.48 10.79
CA ARG A 678 -37.49 4.27 10.72
C ARG A 678 -37.90 2.93 11.30
N ALA A 679 -37.12 1.88 11.07
CA ALA A 679 -37.37 0.55 11.61
C ALA A 679 -37.44 0.52 13.15
N GLN A 680 -36.79 1.47 13.82
CA GLN A 680 -36.75 1.58 15.28
C GLN A 680 -37.66 2.68 15.85
N ALA A 681 -38.51 3.30 15.04
CA ALA A 681 -39.52 4.24 15.52
C ALA A 681 -40.46 3.62 16.60
N PRO A 682 -40.90 2.35 16.48
CA PRO A 682 -41.68 1.69 17.55
C PRO A 682 -40.90 1.51 18.86
N ALA A 683 -39.57 1.44 18.80
CA ALA A 683 -38.69 1.38 19.98
C ALA A 683 -38.43 2.77 20.60
N GLY A 684 -39.13 3.81 20.12
CA GLY A 684 -39.03 5.17 20.64
C GLY A 684 -37.96 6.03 19.96
N VAL A 685 -37.39 5.63 18.82
CA VAL A 685 -36.44 6.47 18.09
C VAL A 685 -37.20 7.56 17.31
N SER A 686 -36.92 8.83 17.61
CA SER A 686 -37.40 9.98 16.85
C SER A 686 -36.23 10.62 16.11
N PHE A 687 -36.38 10.96 14.83
CA PHE A 687 -35.30 11.55 14.05
C PHE A 687 -35.78 12.62 13.07
N ARG A 688 -34.86 13.49 12.65
CA ARG A 688 -35.09 14.56 11.67
C ARG A 688 -33.87 14.72 10.76
N ARG A 689 -34.11 15.07 9.49
CA ARG A 689 -33.08 15.45 8.51
C ARG A 689 -32.71 16.93 8.65
N TYR A 690 -31.43 17.25 8.52
CA TYR A 690 -30.90 18.62 8.50
C TYR A 690 -30.04 18.84 7.27
N ASP A 691 -30.13 20.03 6.69
CA ASP A 691 -29.28 20.44 5.56
C ASP A 691 -27.84 20.75 6.01
N ASP A 692 -27.70 21.35 7.19
CA ASP A 692 -26.42 21.58 7.86
C ASP A 692 -26.34 20.76 9.15
N VAL A 693 -26.19 19.44 9.01
CA VAL A 693 -26.10 18.53 10.15
C VAL A 693 -24.84 18.79 10.98
N GLU A 694 -23.74 19.24 10.36
CA GLU A 694 -22.49 19.54 11.05
C GLU A 694 -22.64 20.68 12.06
N ARG A 695 -23.35 21.76 11.70
CA ARG A 695 -23.67 22.85 12.62
C ARG A 695 -24.51 22.38 13.80
N VAL A 696 -25.53 21.56 13.54
CA VAL A 696 -26.40 21.00 14.58
C VAL A 696 -25.60 20.12 15.55
N ILE A 697 -24.71 19.27 15.03
CA ILE A 697 -23.81 18.45 15.88
C ILE A 697 -22.94 19.35 16.76
N ALA A 698 -22.34 20.41 16.20
CA ALA A 698 -21.52 21.34 16.96
C ALA A 698 -22.30 22.05 18.08
N GLU A 699 -23.54 22.46 17.83
CA GLU A 699 -24.43 23.07 18.83
C GLU A 699 -24.80 22.10 19.95
N LEU A 700 -25.09 20.84 19.61
CA LEU A 700 -25.33 19.77 20.58
C LEU A 700 -24.11 19.52 21.47
N LEU A 701 -22.91 19.48 20.88
CA LEU A 701 -21.66 19.29 21.60
C LEU A 701 -21.34 20.49 22.51
N ALA A 702 -21.56 21.71 22.02
CA ALA A 702 -21.43 22.94 22.82
C ALA A 702 -22.40 22.95 24.01
N ALA A 703 -23.60 22.39 23.82
CA ALA A 703 -24.60 22.17 24.87
C ALA A 703 -24.36 20.92 25.73
N LYS A 704 -23.13 20.36 25.71
CA LYS A 704 -22.70 19.19 26.51
C LYS A 704 -23.56 17.95 26.28
N LYS A 705 -24.00 17.71 25.05
CA LYS A 705 -24.68 16.47 24.67
C LYS A 705 -23.68 15.49 24.06
N VAL A 706 -23.85 14.20 24.36
CA VAL A 706 -23.08 13.13 23.74
C VAL A 706 -23.69 12.77 22.40
N VAL A 707 -22.89 12.86 21.35
CA VAL A 707 -23.33 12.59 19.98
C VAL A 707 -22.59 11.37 19.44
N ALA A 708 -23.30 10.26 19.23
CA ALA A 708 -22.79 9.19 18.41
C ALA A 708 -22.86 9.63 16.93
N ARG A 709 -21.79 9.38 16.17
CA ARG A 709 -21.68 9.74 14.75
C ARG A 709 -21.46 8.48 13.91
N PHE A 710 -22.32 8.33 12.91
CA PHE A 710 -22.24 7.33 11.85
C PHE A 710 -22.34 8.05 10.50
N ASN A 711 -21.23 8.21 9.78
CA ASN A 711 -21.25 8.87 8.47
C ASN A 711 -20.11 8.39 7.58
N GLY A 712 -20.34 8.36 6.26
CA GLY A 712 -19.38 7.98 5.23
C GLY A 712 -18.78 6.57 5.38
N ARG A 713 -17.76 6.31 4.55
CA ARG A 713 -16.98 5.06 4.56
C ARG A 713 -16.36 4.79 5.92
N MET A 714 -16.48 3.54 6.37
CA MET A 714 -15.90 3.08 7.64
C MET A 714 -14.37 3.11 7.61
N GLU A 715 -13.76 3.51 8.73
CA GLU A 715 -12.31 3.44 8.93
C GLU A 715 -11.80 2.00 9.11
N PHE A 716 -10.65 1.69 8.49
CA PHE A 716 -9.96 0.42 8.62
C PHE A 716 -8.93 0.45 9.76
N GLY A 717 -8.98 -0.56 10.63
CA GLY A 717 -8.11 -0.68 11.80
C GLY A 717 -8.83 -0.52 13.14
N PRO A 718 -8.10 -0.58 14.26
CA PRO A 718 -8.68 -0.69 15.59
C PRO A 718 -9.17 0.63 16.18
N ARG A 719 -8.87 1.77 15.55
CA ARG A 719 -9.22 3.11 16.05
C ARG A 719 -10.41 3.66 15.27
N ALA A 720 -11.37 4.28 15.97
CA ALA A 720 -12.35 5.14 15.31
C ALA A 720 -11.69 6.46 14.92
N LEU A 721 -11.83 6.83 13.66
CA LEU A 721 -11.23 7.99 13.03
C LEU A 721 -12.34 8.89 12.50
N CYS A 722 -13.31 9.17 13.37
CA CYS A 722 -14.44 10.08 13.20
C CYS A 722 -15.65 9.58 12.41
N ASN A 723 -15.60 8.45 11.68
CA ASN A 723 -16.76 7.97 10.90
C ASN A 723 -17.66 7.01 11.66
N ARG A 724 -17.14 6.32 12.66
CA ARG A 724 -17.89 5.49 13.62
C ARG A 724 -17.45 5.84 15.05
N THR A 725 -17.81 7.04 15.51
CA THR A 725 -17.30 7.65 16.74
C THR A 725 -18.40 8.09 17.70
N ILE A 726 -18.06 8.28 18.96
CA ILE A 726 -18.83 9.06 19.92
C ILE A 726 -18.02 10.33 20.21
N LEU A 727 -18.68 11.47 20.02
CA LEU A 727 -18.13 12.81 20.23
C LEU A 727 -18.68 13.43 21.51
N TYR A 728 -17.82 14.18 22.20
CA TYR A 728 -18.19 14.95 23.37
C TYR A 728 -17.26 16.14 23.59
N ALA A 729 -17.69 17.12 24.38
CA ALA A 729 -16.84 18.24 24.78
C ALA A 729 -15.66 17.78 25.66
N ALA A 730 -14.53 18.47 25.58
CA ALA A 730 -13.29 18.04 26.24
C ALA A 730 -12.95 18.78 27.55
N ASP A 731 -13.76 19.76 27.93
CA ASP A 731 -13.53 20.66 29.06
C ASP A 731 -14.04 20.12 30.41
N GLU A 732 -14.72 18.98 30.43
CA GLU A 732 -15.19 18.32 31.66
C GLU A 732 -14.21 17.22 32.13
N PRO A 733 -13.50 17.40 33.28
CA PRO A 733 -12.51 16.43 33.75
C PRO A 733 -13.06 15.01 33.95
N GLU A 734 -14.30 14.91 34.42
CA GLU A 734 -14.95 13.63 34.74
C GLU A 734 -15.60 12.94 33.53
N ALA A 735 -15.53 13.55 32.33
CA ALA A 735 -16.14 13.03 31.11
C ALA A 735 -15.74 11.59 30.82
N ASN A 736 -14.47 11.25 31.03
CA ASN A 736 -14.00 9.90 30.83
C ASN A 736 -14.69 8.88 31.74
N ASN A 737 -14.83 9.21 33.02
CA ASN A 737 -15.35 8.31 34.05
C ASN A 737 -16.83 7.99 33.81
N TRP A 738 -17.67 9.02 33.69
CA TRP A 738 -19.10 8.81 33.56
C TRP A 738 -19.49 8.29 32.17
N LEU A 739 -18.79 8.68 31.10
CA LEU A 739 -19.10 8.20 29.76
C LEU A 739 -18.71 6.73 29.59
N ASN A 740 -17.55 6.29 30.11
CA ASN A 740 -17.24 4.86 30.14
C ASN A 740 -18.27 4.08 30.96
N LYS A 741 -18.70 4.59 32.12
CA LYS A 741 -19.77 3.97 32.91
C LYS A 741 -21.08 3.86 32.13
N ARG A 742 -21.50 4.90 31.40
CA ARG A 742 -22.70 4.91 30.54
C ARG A 742 -22.61 3.87 29.42
N LEU A 743 -21.42 3.70 28.84
CA LEU A 743 -21.14 2.73 27.78
C LEU A 743 -20.89 1.30 28.30
N GLY A 744 -21.01 1.06 29.61
CA GLY A 744 -20.73 -0.24 30.25
C GLY A 744 -19.26 -0.65 30.18
N ARG A 745 -18.36 0.31 29.94
CA ARG A 745 -16.93 0.10 29.72
C ARG A 745 -16.15 0.04 31.02
N THR A 746 -15.10 -0.78 31.05
CA THR A 746 -14.14 -0.90 32.17
C THR A 746 -12.83 -0.17 31.87
N GLU A 747 -12.90 0.76 30.93
CA GLU A 747 -11.82 1.59 30.45
C GLU A 747 -11.60 2.75 31.43
N PHE A 748 -10.35 2.98 31.79
CA PHE A 748 -9.89 4.02 32.72
C PHE A 748 -8.85 4.95 32.06
N MET A 749 -8.66 4.80 30.75
CA MET A 749 -7.82 5.69 29.95
C MET A 749 -8.66 6.87 29.46
N PRO A 750 -8.15 8.12 29.56
CA PRO A 750 -8.75 9.27 28.89
C PRO A 750 -8.99 8.99 27.40
N PHE A 751 -10.04 9.60 26.86
CA PHE A 751 -10.36 9.44 25.44
C PHE A 751 -9.35 10.20 24.58
N ALA A 752 -9.26 9.83 23.31
CA ALA A 752 -8.38 10.53 22.39
C ALA A 752 -9.01 11.86 21.94
N PRO A 753 -8.22 12.92 21.76
CA PRO A 753 -8.72 14.13 21.13
C PRO A 753 -8.78 13.98 19.61
N VAL A 754 -9.78 14.59 18.98
CA VAL A 754 -9.76 14.96 17.56
C VAL A 754 -9.67 16.48 17.46
N ALA A 755 -8.72 16.99 16.66
CA ALA A 755 -8.45 18.42 16.54
C ALA A 755 -8.23 18.84 15.07
N MET A 756 -8.47 20.12 14.80
CA MET A 756 -8.11 20.75 13.53
C MET A 756 -6.58 20.84 13.41
N LYS A 757 -6.03 20.44 12.26
CA LYS A 757 -4.58 20.44 12.03
C LYS A 757 -3.98 21.84 12.22
N GLU A 758 -4.72 22.87 11.86
CA GLU A 758 -4.34 24.28 11.89
C GLU A 758 -4.06 24.78 13.32
N HIS A 759 -4.63 24.11 14.32
CA HIS A 759 -4.47 24.44 15.74
C HIS A 759 -3.52 23.48 16.47
N ALA A 760 -2.85 22.56 15.76
CA ALA A 760 -2.08 21.51 16.41
C ALA A 760 -1.00 22.05 17.37
N ASP A 761 -0.22 23.05 16.94
CA ASP A 761 0.88 23.63 17.74
C ASP A 761 0.42 24.36 19.01
N GLU A 762 -0.83 24.84 19.04
CA GLU A 762 -1.44 25.41 20.24
C GLU A 762 -1.80 24.32 21.26
N LEU A 763 -2.05 23.10 20.79
CA LEU A 763 -2.61 22.02 21.58
C LEU A 763 -1.59 20.98 22.06
N PHE A 764 -0.59 20.68 21.23
CA PHE A 764 0.36 19.60 21.45
C PHE A 764 1.80 20.02 21.16
N LEU A 765 2.75 19.41 21.89
CA LEU A 765 4.18 19.60 21.71
C LEU A 765 4.78 18.42 20.93
N GLY A 766 5.82 18.69 20.14
CA GLY A 766 6.57 17.66 19.41
C GLY A 766 5.85 17.09 18.19
N ILE A 767 5.12 17.93 17.46
CA ILE A 767 4.37 17.56 16.25
C ILE A 767 5.30 17.22 15.09
N GLN A 768 6.40 17.96 14.94
CA GLN A 768 7.33 17.80 13.83
C GLN A 768 7.80 16.36 13.68
N GLY A 769 7.61 15.79 12.48
CA GLY A 769 7.99 14.43 12.14
C GLY A 769 6.95 13.36 12.52
N THR A 770 5.85 13.74 13.17
CA THR A 770 4.79 12.82 13.60
C THR A 770 3.48 13.01 12.83
N GLU A 771 3.39 13.99 11.94
CA GLU A 771 2.16 14.46 11.30
C GLU A 771 1.34 13.33 10.68
N HIS A 772 2.02 12.35 10.05
CA HIS A 772 1.36 11.16 9.48
C HIS A 772 0.78 10.23 10.57
N ALA A 773 1.49 10.00 11.66
CA ALA A 773 1.02 9.20 12.79
C ALA A 773 -0.19 9.85 13.50
N LEU A 774 -0.22 11.20 13.54
CA LEU A 774 -1.32 11.95 14.12
C LEU A 774 -2.61 11.88 13.28
N LYS A 775 -2.57 11.48 12.00
CA LYS A 775 -3.81 11.22 11.22
C LYS A 775 -4.59 10.02 11.77
N PHE A 776 -3.91 9.11 12.46
CA PHE A 776 -4.42 7.77 12.78
C PHE A 776 -4.39 7.43 14.27
N MET A 777 -4.07 8.40 15.12
CA MET A 777 -3.92 8.21 16.58
C MET A 777 -2.94 7.10 16.96
N THR A 778 -1.81 7.01 16.25
CA THR A 778 -0.81 5.94 16.43
C THR A 778 0.40 6.37 17.25
N ILE A 779 0.46 7.62 17.70
CA ILE A 779 1.53 8.10 18.59
C ILE A 779 0.94 9.02 19.68
N ILE A 780 1.70 9.20 20.75
CA ILE A 780 1.36 10.05 21.89
C ILE A 780 2.20 11.32 21.86
N LEU A 781 1.60 12.46 22.21
CA LEU A 781 2.27 13.76 22.31
C LEU A 781 2.04 14.39 23.68
N ASP A 782 2.93 15.30 24.07
CA ASP A 782 2.78 16.08 25.30
C ASP A 782 1.76 17.20 25.06
N CYS A 783 0.85 17.42 26.01
CA CYS A 783 -0.13 18.50 25.91
C CYS A 783 0.49 19.83 26.37
N THR A 784 0.15 20.91 25.68
CA THR A 784 0.46 22.29 26.10
C THR A 784 -0.27 22.64 27.40
N GLU A 785 0.14 23.71 28.07
CA GLU A 785 -0.56 24.21 29.26
C GLU A 785 -2.02 24.58 28.95
N PHE A 786 -2.25 25.19 27.78
CA PHE A 786 -3.60 25.48 27.29
C PHE A 786 -4.48 24.22 27.27
N THR A 787 -4.02 23.15 26.63
CA THR A 787 -4.78 21.89 26.55
C THR A 787 -4.99 21.26 27.93
N ARG A 788 -3.98 21.28 28.80
CA ARG A 788 -4.08 20.76 30.18
C ARG A 788 -5.17 21.47 31.00
N GLN A 789 -5.33 22.77 30.80
CA GLN A 789 -6.30 23.58 31.55
C GLN A 789 -7.69 23.58 30.91
N LYS A 790 -7.78 23.70 29.58
CA LYS A 790 -9.04 23.89 28.85
C LYS A 790 -9.69 22.58 28.43
N CYS A 791 -8.92 21.51 28.27
CA CYS A 791 -9.38 20.24 27.74
C CYS A 791 -9.01 19.03 28.64
N PRO A 792 -9.25 19.06 29.96
CA PRO A 792 -8.80 18.02 30.88
C PRO A 792 -9.34 16.60 30.56
N ALA A 793 -10.46 16.46 29.84
CA ALA A 793 -11.06 15.15 29.53
C ALA A 793 -10.20 14.24 28.64
N ILE A 794 -9.29 14.83 27.84
CA ILE A 794 -8.45 14.12 26.86
C ILE A 794 -7.00 13.99 27.32
N VAL A 795 -6.65 14.54 28.48
CA VAL A 795 -5.28 14.58 28.99
C VAL A 795 -5.04 13.39 29.90
N HIS A 796 -4.01 12.61 29.58
CA HIS A 796 -3.54 11.53 30.44
C HIS A 796 -2.92 12.06 31.73
N VAL A 797 -2.84 11.21 32.75
CA VAL A 797 -2.26 11.54 34.06
C VAL A 797 -0.83 12.06 33.95
N ASP A 798 -0.06 11.58 32.97
CA ASP A 798 1.31 12.03 32.68
C ASP A 798 1.37 13.32 31.82
N GLY A 799 0.22 13.94 31.53
CA GLY A 799 0.12 15.18 30.77
C GLY A 799 0.23 15.01 29.26
N THR A 800 0.09 13.79 28.76
CA THR A 800 0.12 13.45 27.34
C THR A 800 -1.27 13.23 26.76
N ALA A 801 -1.40 13.18 25.44
CA ALA A 801 -2.61 12.75 24.74
C ALA A 801 -2.26 11.98 23.47
N ARG A 802 -3.23 11.23 22.94
CA ARG A 802 -3.10 10.45 21.70
C ARG A 802 -3.99 11.06 20.60
N PRO A 803 -3.57 12.16 19.97
CA PRO A 803 -4.45 12.95 19.12
C PRO A 803 -4.72 12.34 17.74
N GLN A 804 -5.86 12.72 17.18
CA GLN A 804 -6.14 12.69 15.75
C GLN A 804 -6.16 14.11 15.20
N LEU A 805 -5.33 14.40 14.20
CA LEU A 805 -5.45 15.64 13.42
C LEU A 805 -6.28 15.39 12.17
N VAL A 806 -7.25 16.27 11.94
CA VAL A 806 -8.16 16.23 10.79
C VAL A 806 -7.98 17.50 9.97
N THR A 807 -8.05 17.34 8.65
CA THR A 807 -8.02 18.43 7.67
C THR A 807 -9.28 18.39 6.81
N ALA A 808 -9.58 19.50 6.15
CA ALA A 808 -10.75 19.63 5.28
C ALA A 808 -10.72 18.68 4.07
N ASP A 809 -9.54 18.27 3.60
CA ASP A 809 -9.36 17.30 2.50
C ASP A 809 -9.57 15.85 2.95
N ILE A 810 -9.19 15.49 4.18
CA ILE A 810 -9.29 14.11 4.68
C ILE A 810 -10.69 13.77 5.17
N ASN A 811 -11.30 14.65 5.98
CA ASN A 811 -12.67 14.46 6.47
C ASN A 811 -13.40 15.81 6.55
N PRO A 812 -13.98 16.28 5.42
CA PRO A 812 -14.62 17.59 5.34
C PRO A 812 -15.74 17.78 6.37
N SER A 813 -16.55 16.75 6.59
CA SER A 813 -17.67 16.80 7.54
C SER A 813 -17.19 16.96 8.99
N MET A 814 -16.20 16.17 9.42
CA MET A 814 -15.63 16.31 10.77
C MET A 814 -14.91 17.65 10.95
N HIS A 815 -14.19 18.12 9.93
CA HIS A 815 -13.55 19.43 9.95
C HIS A 815 -14.57 20.56 10.13
N ARG A 816 -15.71 20.52 9.42
CA ARG A 816 -16.81 21.48 9.58
C ARG A 816 -17.44 21.43 10.98
N ILE A 817 -17.62 20.25 11.56
CA ILE A 817 -18.09 20.11 12.96
C ILE A 817 -17.13 20.82 13.92
N LEU A 818 -15.81 20.57 13.78
CA LEU A 818 -14.80 21.23 14.61
C LEU A 818 -14.76 22.74 14.39
N THR A 819 -14.92 23.20 13.15
CA THR A 819 -14.96 24.62 12.81
C THR A 819 -16.13 25.31 13.53
N HIS A 820 -17.36 24.78 13.38
CA HIS A 820 -18.53 25.33 14.06
C HIS A 820 -18.44 25.22 15.58
N TYR A 821 -17.89 24.13 16.10
CA TYR A 821 -17.69 23.96 17.53
C TYR A 821 -16.67 24.97 18.09
N HIS A 822 -15.59 25.24 17.34
CA HIS A 822 -14.60 26.25 17.67
C HIS A 822 -15.21 27.66 17.66
N GLU A 823 -16.02 28.00 16.66
CA GLU A 823 -16.77 29.27 16.60
C GLU A 823 -17.66 29.48 17.84
N LEU A 824 -18.28 28.41 18.34
CA LEU A 824 -19.20 28.45 19.48
C LEU A 824 -18.49 28.49 20.84
N THR A 825 -17.34 27.82 20.97
CA THR A 825 -16.72 27.53 22.28
C THR A 825 -15.32 28.11 22.47
N GLY A 826 -14.65 28.51 21.39
CA GLY A 826 -13.23 28.85 21.41
C GLY A 826 -12.29 27.66 21.61
N VAL A 827 -12.80 26.42 21.55
CA VAL A 827 -11.99 25.19 21.69
C VAL A 827 -11.92 24.45 20.34
N PRO A 828 -10.72 24.25 19.75
CA PRO A 828 -10.56 23.64 18.43
C PRO A 828 -10.43 22.10 18.44
N LEU A 829 -10.93 21.44 19.50
CA LEU A 829 -10.86 19.98 19.65
C LEU A 829 -12.09 19.40 20.37
N LEU A 830 -12.29 18.10 20.18
CA LEU A 830 -13.34 17.30 20.83
C LEU A 830 -12.77 15.99 21.35
N VAL A 831 -13.49 15.37 22.29
CA VAL A 831 -13.32 13.94 22.61
C VAL A 831 -13.75 13.11 21.40
N ASN A 832 -12.92 12.14 21.01
CA ASN A 832 -13.23 11.10 20.03
C ASN A 832 -12.99 9.72 20.65
N THR A 833 -14.03 8.91 20.74
CA THR A 833 -13.92 7.49 21.10
C THR A 833 -14.69 6.60 20.13
N SER A 834 -14.34 5.32 20.08
CA SER A 834 -15.05 4.35 19.26
C SER A 834 -16.54 4.25 19.59
N TYR A 835 -17.36 4.12 18.54
CA TYR A 835 -18.78 3.84 18.69
C TYR A 835 -19.03 2.33 18.74
N ASN A 836 -19.18 1.81 19.96
CA ASN A 836 -19.44 0.40 20.26
C ASN A 836 -19.87 0.21 21.72
N MET A 837 -20.59 -0.87 22.02
CA MET A 837 -20.81 -1.32 23.40
C MET A 837 -19.56 -2.03 23.94
N HIS A 838 -19.53 -2.31 25.25
CA HIS A 838 -18.41 -3.00 25.88
C HIS A 838 -18.15 -4.37 25.25
N GLU A 839 -16.87 -4.66 24.97
CA GLU A 839 -16.40 -5.89 24.30
C GLU A 839 -16.92 -6.17 22.87
N GLU A 840 -17.66 -5.25 22.25
CA GLU A 840 -18.06 -5.35 20.84
C GLU A 840 -17.06 -4.67 19.88
N PRO A 841 -17.01 -5.09 18.59
CA PRO A 841 -16.36 -4.34 17.52
C PRO A 841 -17.01 -2.95 17.29
N ILE A 842 -16.31 -2.05 16.60
CA ILE A 842 -16.88 -0.78 16.12
C ILE A 842 -18.08 -1.07 15.22
N VAL A 843 -19.19 -0.35 15.38
CA VAL A 843 -20.41 -0.54 14.57
C VAL A 843 -20.11 -0.41 13.07
N CYS A 844 -20.66 -1.30 12.25
CA CYS A 844 -20.41 -1.31 10.80
C CYS A 844 -21.61 -0.82 10.02
N THR A 845 -22.77 -1.47 10.20
CA THR A 845 -23.99 -1.16 9.44
C THR A 845 -24.85 -0.09 10.14
N PRO A 846 -25.78 0.58 9.43
CA PRO A 846 -26.74 1.48 10.05
C PRO A 846 -27.52 0.81 11.18
N GLU A 847 -27.91 -0.46 11.02
CA GLU A 847 -28.61 -1.24 12.03
C GLU A 847 -27.75 -1.47 13.28
N ASP A 848 -26.45 -1.76 13.12
CA ASP A 848 -25.52 -1.81 14.25
C ASP A 848 -25.47 -0.46 14.99
N GLY A 849 -25.45 0.64 14.24
CA GLY A 849 -25.47 2.00 14.79
C GLY A 849 -26.72 2.25 15.63
N VAL A 850 -27.91 2.01 15.08
CA VAL A 850 -29.16 2.24 15.82
C VAL A 850 -29.27 1.31 17.03
N ARG A 851 -28.87 0.04 16.91
CA ARG A 851 -28.81 -0.90 18.05
C ARG A 851 -27.92 -0.34 19.16
N ALA A 852 -26.69 0.02 18.84
CA ALA A 852 -25.75 0.55 19.82
C ALA A 852 -26.26 1.86 20.44
N PHE A 853 -26.97 2.72 19.70
CA PHE A 853 -27.62 3.92 20.23
C PHE A 853 -28.65 3.60 21.31
N LEU A 854 -29.53 2.62 21.04
CA LEU A 854 -30.56 2.17 21.98
C LEU A 854 -29.94 1.56 23.25
N ASP A 855 -28.94 0.71 23.09
CA ASP A 855 -28.29 0.02 24.21
C ASP A 855 -27.49 0.97 25.12
N SER A 856 -26.77 1.91 24.51
CA SER A 856 -25.96 2.91 25.23
C SER A 856 -26.79 4.04 25.83
N LYS A 857 -28.03 4.22 25.37
CA LYS A 857 -28.91 5.33 25.74
C LYS A 857 -28.18 6.68 25.64
N LEU A 858 -27.41 6.92 24.59
CA LEU A 858 -26.73 8.21 24.36
C LEU A 858 -27.74 9.31 24.07
N ASP A 859 -27.30 10.58 24.12
CA ASP A 859 -28.22 11.71 23.98
C ASP A 859 -28.70 11.84 22.53
N PHE A 860 -27.79 11.76 21.56
CA PHE A 860 -28.13 11.82 20.14
C PHE A 860 -27.31 10.85 19.29
N LEU A 861 -27.91 10.41 18.18
CA LEU A 861 -27.24 9.73 17.08
C LEU A 861 -27.33 10.60 15.83
N ALA A 862 -26.19 11.10 15.35
CA ALA A 862 -26.04 11.69 14.04
C ALA A 862 -25.68 10.59 13.03
N MET A 863 -26.62 10.25 12.14
CA MET A 863 -26.46 9.23 11.12
C MET A 863 -26.65 9.87 9.74
N GLY A 864 -25.54 10.12 9.03
CA GLY A 864 -25.54 10.93 7.82
C GLY A 864 -26.18 12.31 8.07
N PRO A 865 -27.17 12.74 7.27
CA PRO A 865 -27.87 14.02 7.44
C PRO A 865 -28.96 13.99 8.54
N PHE A 866 -29.13 12.87 9.24
CA PHE A 866 -30.18 12.70 10.24
C PHE A 866 -29.64 12.84 11.66
N VAL A 867 -30.39 13.49 12.54
CA VAL A 867 -30.16 13.45 13.99
C VAL A 867 -31.35 12.75 14.65
N ALA A 868 -31.05 11.75 15.47
CA ALA A 868 -32.01 10.95 16.20
C ALA A 868 -31.84 11.09 17.72
N THR A 869 -32.94 10.94 18.44
CA THR A 869 -33.05 10.96 19.91
C THR A 869 -34.04 9.89 20.37
N LEU A 870 -33.97 9.51 21.65
CA LEU A 870 -34.97 8.64 22.26
C LEU A 870 -36.17 9.47 22.75
N ALA A 871 -37.38 9.01 22.44
CA ALA A 871 -38.63 9.68 22.79
C ALA A 871 -38.68 9.97 24.31
N GLY A 872 -38.98 11.22 24.65
CA GLY A 872 -39.06 11.69 26.04
C GLY A 872 -37.71 11.97 26.72
N THR A 873 -36.57 11.86 26.01
CA THR A 873 -35.24 12.14 26.61
C THR A 873 -34.68 13.51 26.25
N ALA A 874 -34.89 13.98 25.02
CA ALA A 874 -34.51 15.32 24.56
C ALA A 874 -35.35 15.74 23.35
N GLU A 875 -35.55 17.04 23.16
CA GLU A 875 -36.18 17.57 21.94
C GLU A 875 -35.17 17.59 20.79
N LEU A 876 -35.64 17.28 19.58
CA LEU A 876 -34.83 17.45 18.37
C LEU A 876 -34.62 18.94 18.10
N PRO A 877 -33.38 19.38 17.79
CA PRO A 877 -33.09 20.78 17.44
C PRO A 877 -34.07 21.35 16.40
N GLN A 878 -34.56 22.57 16.61
CA GLN A 878 -35.37 23.22 15.59
C GLN A 878 -34.52 23.55 14.37
N GLN A 879 -35.10 23.49 13.17
CA GLN A 879 -34.42 24.01 11.99
C GLN A 879 -34.29 25.54 12.15
N GLY A 880 -33.10 26.00 12.51
CA GLY A 880 -32.78 27.41 12.59
C GLY A 880 -32.74 27.99 11.18
N THR A 881 -33.64 28.92 10.89
CA THR A 881 -33.56 29.83 9.75
C THR A 881 -32.21 30.52 9.79
N ALA A 882 -31.43 30.39 8.71
CA ALA A 882 -30.08 30.93 8.55
C ALA A 882 -29.98 32.48 8.58
N HIS A 883 -30.91 33.20 9.22
CA HIS A 883 -30.98 34.67 9.26
C HIS A 883 -31.20 35.28 10.66
N GLY A 884 -31.48 34.51 11.71
CA GLY A 884 -31.85 35.08 13.03
C GLY A 884 -30.68 35.42 13.98
N ALA A 885 -29.53 34.75 13.87
CA ALA A 885 -28.48 34.79 14.90
C ALA A 885 -27.60 36.06 14.92
N ARG A 886 -27.83 37.04 14.03
CA ARG A 886 -27.17 38.35 14.11
C ARG A 886 -27.79 39.28 15.16
N SER A 887 -29.04 39.06 15.58
CA SER A 887 -29.76 40.03 16.43
C SER A 887 -29.51 39.89 17.94
N GLU A 888 -29.19 38.71 18.46
CA GLU A 888 -29.00 38.54 19.92
C GLU A 888 -27.58 38.84 20.41
N VAL A 889 -26.57 38.80 19.54
CA VAL A 889 -25.18 39.13 19.89
C VAL A 889 -24.96 40.65 19.90
N GLU A 890 -25.71 41.42 19.10
CA GLU A 890 -25.71 42.90 19.15
C GLU A 890 -26.53 43.45 20.33
N ALA A 891 -27.44 42.67 20.93
CA ALA A 891 -28.17 43.09 22.12
C ALA A 891 -27.40 42.88 23.45
N ARG A 892 -26.22 42.24 23.39
CA ARG A 892 -25.34 41.97 24.55
C ARG A 892 -23.95 42.60 24.43
N ARG A 893 -23.72 43.45 23.44
CA ARG A 893 -22.58 44.37 23.36
C ARG A 893 -23.09 45.79 23.54
#